data_AF-A0A164M2G8-F1
#
_entry.id   AF-A0A164M2G8-F1
#
_cell.length_a   1.000
_cell.length_b   1.000
_cell.length_c   1.000
_cell.angle_alpha   90.00
_cell.angle_beta   90.00
_cell.angle_gamma   90.00
#
_symmetry.space_group_name_H-M   'P 1'
#
loop_
_entity.id
_entity.type
_entity.pdbx_description
1 polymer ?
#
loop_
_entity_poly.entity_id
_entity_poly.type
_entity_poly.pdbx_seq_one_letter_code
_entity_poly.pdbx_strand_id
1 'polypeptide(L)'
;MIGILKKVFDVNQRQIKRMQKTVEQIDALESSIKPLTDEQLKGKTVEFKERLTKGETVDDLLPEAFAVVREAATRVLGMRPYGVQLMGGIALHEGNISEMKTGEGKTLTSTLPVYLNALTGKGVHVVTVNEYLAQRDANEMGQLHEFLGLTVGINLNSMSREEKQEAYAADITYSTNNELGFDYLRDNMVLYREQCVQRPLHFAIIDEVDSILVDEARTPLIISGQAQKSTELYMFANAFVRTLENEKEYSFDVKTKNVMLTEDGITKAEKAFHIENLFDLKHVALLHHINQALRAHVVMHLDTDYVVQEGEIVIVDQFTGRLMKGRRYSEGLHQAIEAKEGVEIQNESMTLATITFQNYFRMYEKLSGMTGTAKTEEEEFRSIYNMNVIVIPTNKDIIRDDRADLIFKSMEGKFNAVVEDIVNRHKQGQPILVGTVAIETSELISKMLTRKGVRHNILNAKNHAREADIIAEAGMKGAVTIATNMAGRGTDIKLGDDIKNVGLAVIGTERHESRRIDNQLRGRAGRQGDPGVTQFYLSMEDELMRRFGSDNMKAMMDRLGMDDSQPIESKMVSRAVESAQKRVEGNNYDARKQLLQYDDVLRQQREVIYKQRQEVMDSENLRSIIEGMMKSTVERAVALHTQEEIEEDWNIKGLVDYLNTNLLQEGDVKEEELRRLAPEEMSEPIIAKLIERYNDKEKLLPEEQMREFEKVVVFRVVDTKWTEHIDAMDHLREGIHLRAYGQIDPLREYQMEGFAMFESMIASIEEEISRYIMKAEIEQNLERQEVVQGEAVHPSSDGEEAKKKPVVKGDQVGRNDLCKCGSGKKYKNCCGIVS
;
A
#
# COMPACT_ATOMS: atom_id res chain seq x y z
N MET A 1 19.97 -25.75 34.95
CA MET A 1 20.98 -24.86 34.33
C MET A 1 20.43 -23.92 33.25
N ILE A 2 19.41 -24.30 32.46
CA ILE A 2 18.86 -23.48 31.34
C ILE A 2 18.10 -22.21 31.81
N GLY A 3 17.44 -22.23 32.97
CA GLY A 3 16.56 -21.13 33.39
C GLY A 3 17.25 -19.83 33.83
N ILE A 4 18.47 -19.88 34.37
CA ILE A 4 19.20 -18.70 34.88
C ILE A 4 20.00 -18.03 33.76
N LEU A 5 20.67 -18.81 32.90
CA LEU A 5 21.36 -18.31 31.70
C LEU A 5 20.37 -17.66 30.71
N LYS A 6 19.18 -18.27 30.49
CA LYS A 6 18.13 -17.69 29.64
C LYS A 6 17.59 -16.36 30.22
N LYS A 7 17.42 -16.27 31.54
CA LYS A 7 16.97 -15.03 32.23
C LYS A 7 17.93 -13.85 32.14
N VAL A 8 19.22 -14.11 31.95
CA VAL A 8 20.23 -13.05 31.85
C VAL A 8 20.43 -12.60 30.41
N PHE A 9 20.32 -13.47 29.41
CA PHE A 9 20.58 -13.14 27.99
C PHE A 9 19.33 -12.89 27.12
N ASP A 10 18.12 -13.20 27.59
CA ASP A 10 16.88 -12.99 26.83
C ASP A 10 16.39 -11.54 26.92
N VAL A 11 16.54 -10.79 25.83
CA VAL A 11 16.13 -9.38 25.70
C VAL A 11 14.63 -9.21 25.96
N ASN A 12 13.80 -10.16 25.53
CA ASN A 12 12.34 -10.08 25.72
C ASN A 12 11.98 -10.14 27.21
N GLN A 13 12.61 -11.02 27.99
CA GLN A 13 12.35 -11.13 29.43
C GLN A 13 12.73 -9.88 30.21
N ARG A 14 13.78 -9.16 29.77
CA ARG A 14 14.17 -7.88 30.39
C ARG A 14 13.11 -6.81 30.13
N GLN A 15 12.58 -6.74 28.90
CA GLN A 15 11.50 -5.81 28.54
C GLN A 15 10.23 -6.09 29.35
N ILE A 16 9.79 -7.35 29.42
CA ILE A 16 8.61 -7.75 30.22
C ILE A 16 8.77 -7.38 31.69
N LYS A 17 9.93 -7.62 32.30
CA LYS A 17 10.18 -7.22 33.70
C LYS A 17 10.15 -5.71 33.92
N ARG A 18 10.59 -4.92 32.94
CA ARG A 18 10.51 -3.45 33.01
C ARG A 18 9.05 -3.01 32.94
N MET A 19 8.29 -3.51 31.97
CA MET A 19 6.86 -3.21 31.80
C MET A 19 6.04 -3.64 33.02
N GLN A 20 6.37 -4.78 33.64
CA GLN A 20 5.71 -5.25 34.86
C GLN A 20 5.77 -4.22 36.00
N LYS A 21 6.88 -3.48 36.14
CA LYS A 21 6.99 -2.42 37.15
C LYS A 21 6.02 -1.27 36.88
N THR A 22 5.87 -0.88 35.62
CA THR A 22 4.89 0.14 35.20
C THR A 22 3.46 -0.36 35.40
N VAL A 23 3.19 -1.64 35.13
CA VAL A 23 1.88 -2.26 35.43
C VAL A 23 1.57 -2.21 36.92
N GLU A 24 2.54 -2.49 37.79
CA GLU A 24 2.38 -2.36 39.25
C GLU A 24 2.06 -0.92 39.67
N GLN A 25 2.66 0.09 39.02
CA GLN A 25 2.32 1.50 39.24
C GLN A 25 0.88 1.81 38.81
N ILE A 26 0.44 1.31 37.65
CA ILE A 26 -0.93 1.47 37.16
C ILE A 26 -1.93 0.80 38.12
N ASP A 27 -1.64 -0.40 38.59
CA ASP A 27 -2.47 -1.12 39.56
C ASP A 27 -2.58 -0.35 40.89
N ALA A 28 -1.50 0.28 41.36
CA ALA A 28 -1.50 1.07 42.60
C ALA A 28 -2.45 2.29 42.53
N LEU A 29 -2.61 2.88 41.34
CA LEU A 29 -3.51 4.01 41.09
C LEU A 29 -4.99 3.63 41.07
N GLU A 30 -5.34 2.34 41.04
CA GLU A 30 -6.76 1.91 41.06
C GLU A 30 -7.50 2.47 42.27
N SER A 31 -6.84 2.54 43.43
CA SER A 31 -7.44 3.03 44.68
C SER A 31 -7.87 4.51 44.63
N SER A 32 -7.22 5.33 43.82
CA SER A 32 -7.54 6.76 43.65
C SER A 32 -8.42 7.03 42.44
N ILE A 33 -8.32 6.24 41.38
CA ILE A 33 -9.08 6.43 40.12
C ILE A 33 -10.48 5.84 40.20
N LYS A 34 -10.65 4.66 40.79
CA LYS A 34 -11.94 3.96 40.87
C LYS A 34 -13.05 4.75 41.58
N PRO A 35 -12.78 5.52 42.66
CA PRO A 35 -13.80 6.33 43.32
C PRO A 35 -14.25 7.57 42.55
N LEU A 36 -13.55 7.97 41.47
CA LEU A 36 -13.88 9.17 40.71
C LEU A 36 -15.26 9.05 40.06
N THR A 37 -16.02 10.15 40.00
CA THR A 37 -17.25 10.20 39.18
C THR A 37 -16.91 10.19 37.70
N ASP A 38 -17.90 9.95 36.85
CA ASP A 38 -17.69 9.97 35.40
C ASP A 38 -17.20 11.35 34.95
N GLU A 39 -17.76 12.44 35.46
CA GLU A 39 -17.30 13.80 35.14
C GLU A 39 -15.85 14.05 35.58
N GLN A 40 -15.45 13.53 36.75
CA GLN A 40 -14.07 13.65 37.23
C GLN A 40 -13.11 12.82 36.37
N LEU A 41 -13.53 11.63 35.93
CA LEU A 41 -12.73 10.77 35.07
C LEU A 41 -12.55 11.39 33.68
N LYS A 42 -13.59 12.03 33.14
CA LYS A 42 -13.50 12.84 31.92
C LYS A 42 -12.62 14.08 32.09
N GLY A 43 -12.71 14.72 33.26
CA GLY A 43 -11.88 15.87 33.63
C GLY A 43 -10.38 15.58 33.62
N LYS A 44 -9.97 14.30 33.76
CA LYS A 44 -8.56 13.89 33.66
C LYS A 44 -7.96 14.16 32.28
N THR A 45 -8.74 14.06 31.21
CA THR A 45 -8.25 14.38 29.85
C THR A 45 -7.80 15.83 29.76
N VAL A 46 -8.59 16.77 30.32
CA VAL A 46 -8.25 18.19 30.35
C VAL A 46 -7.01 18.43 31.20
N GLU A 47 -6.94 17.81 32.39
CA GLU A 47 -5.78 17.88 33.28
C GLU A 47 -4.50 17.40 32.58
N PHE A 48 -4.55 16.28 31.86
CA PHE A 48 -3.40 15.75 31.13
C PHE A 48 -2.98 16.65 29.97
N LYS A 49 -3.94 17.17 29.18
CA LYS A 49 -3.65 18.14 28.11
C LYS A 49 -2.96 19.39 28.68
N GLU A 50 -3.43 19.92 29.81
CA GLU A 50 -2.77 21.05 30.49
C GLU A 50 -1.36 20.70 30.98
N ARG A 51 -1.15 19.51 31.56
CA ARG A 51 0.18 19.05 32.02
C ARG A 51 1.18 18.93 30.87
N LEU A 52 0.73 18.42 29.71
CA LEU A 52 1.55 18.40 28.48
C LEU A 52 1.94 19.82 28.05
N THR A 53 1.01 20.79 28.09
CA THR A 53 1.36 22.19 27.75
C THR A 53 2.34 22.83 28.75
N LYS A 54 2.41 22.32 29.99
CA LYS A 54 3.35 22.77 31.03
C LYS A 54 4.72 22.09 30.95
N GLY A 55 4.92 21.18 29.98
CA GLY A 55 6.22 20.56 29.69
C GLY A 55 6.41 19.13 30.20
N GLU A 56 5.38 18.50 30.78
CA GLU A 56 5.41 17.04 31.02
C GLU A 56 5.37 16.28 29.69
N THR A 57 5.97 15.09 29.66
CA THR A 57 5.98 14.24 28.46
C THR A 57 4.85 13.22 28.47
N VAL A 58 4.55 12.63 27.31
CA VAL A 58 3.60 11.51 27.22
C VAL A 58 4.07 10.28 28.02
N ASP A 59 5.38 10.08 28.18
CA ASP A 59 5.94 9.00 28.99
C ASP A 59 5.66 9.20 30.49
N ASP A 60 5.77 10.44 30.98
CA ASP A 60 5.51 10.79 32.38
C ASP A 60 4.04 10.52 32.76
N LEU A 61 3.12 10.80 31.83
CA LEU A 61 1.68 10.62 32.03
C LEU A 61 1.21 9.16 31.88
N LEU A 62 2.04 8.26 31.34
CA LEU A 62 1.63 6.93 30.94
C LEU A 62 0.92 6.15 32.07
N PRO A 63 1.47 6.04 33.30
CA PRO A 63 0.81 5.25 34.35
C PRO A 63 -0.58 5.78 34.72
N GLU A 64 -0.73 7.11 34.82
CA GLU A 64 -2.00 7.74 35.15
C GLU A 64 -3.01 7.64 34.01
N ALA A 65 -2.58 7.91 32.78
CA ALA A 65 -3.41 7.81 31.59
C ALA A 65 -3.93 6.38 31.39
N PHE A 66 -3.07 5.37 31.56
CA PHE A 66 -3.47 3.96 31.44
C PHE A 66 -4.42 3.55 32.56
N ALA A 67 -4.25 4.05 33.78
CA ALA A 67 -5.20 3.81 34.87
C ALA A 67 -6.58 4.42 34.57
N VAL A 68 -6.63 5.64 34.04
CA VAL A 68 -7.87 6.32 33.61
C VAL A 68 -8.57 5.55 32.51
N VAL A 69 -7.86 5.17 31.45
CA VAL A 69 -8.43 4.40 30.34
C VAL A 69 -8.93 3.03 30.80
N ARG A 70 -8.19 2.36 31.69
CA ARG A 70 -8.59 1.06 32.23
C ARG A 70 -9.90 1.14 33.03
N GLU A 71 -10.05 2.15 33.86
CA GLU A 71 -11.29 2.39 34.61
C GLU A 71 -12.43 2.75 33.65
N ALA A 72 -12.19 3.66 32.71
CA ALA A 72 -13.18 4.06 31.72
C ALA A 72 -13.65 2.89 30.85
N ALA A 73 -12.75 2.02 30.41
CA ALA A 73 -13.09 0.79 29.67
C ALA A 73 -13.97 -0.15 30.50
N THR A 74 -13.68 -0.25 31.80
CA THR A 74 -14.48 -1.05 32.73
C THR A 74 -15.91 -0.51 32.86
N ARG A 75 -16.08 0.82 32.88
CA ARG A 75 -17.40 1.47 33.00
C ARG A 75 -18.20 1.44 31.69
N VAL A 76 -17.57 1.78 30.59
CA VAL A 76 -18.22 1.99 29.29
C VAL A 76 -18.43 0.68 28.55
N LEU A 77 -17.38 -0.14 28.48
CA LEU A 77 -17.39 -1.38 27.69
C LEU A 77 -17.68 -2.63 28.55
N GLY A 78 -17.68 -2.49 29.88
CA GLY A 78 -17.79 -3.63 30.80
C GLY A 78 -16.56 -4.54 30.78
N MET A 79 -15.45 -4.08 30.19
CA MET A 79 -14.21 -4.86 30.03
C MET A 79 -13.08 -4.18 30.78
N ARG A 80 -12.50 -4.86 31.77
CA ARG A 80 -11.34 -4.36 32.51
C ARG A 80 -10.04 -4.85 31.88
N PRO A 81 -9.17 -3.97 31.36
CA PRO A 81 -7.89 -4.40 30.82
C PRO A 81 -7.04 -5.21 31.82
N TYR A 82 -6.52 -6.36 31.36
CA TYR A 82 -5.63 -7.25 32.10
C TYR A 82 -4.21 -6.68 32.22
N GLY A 83 -3.41 -7.19 33.15
CA GLY A 83 -2.01 -6.79 33.30
C GLY A 83 -1.19 -7.01 32.03
N VAL A 84 -1.43 -8.12 31.31
CA VAL A 84 -0.78 -8.40 30.02
C VAL A 84 -1.20 -7.43 28.91
N GLN A 85 -2.44 -6.92 28.94
CA GLN A 85 -2.92 -5.91 28.01
C GLN A 85 -2.26 -4.56 28.31
N LEU A 86 -2.05 -4.21 29.58
CA LEU A 86 -1.28 -3.02 29.95
C LEU A 86 0.16 -3.11 29.45
N MET A 87 0.82 -4.28 29.55
CA MET A 87 2.15 -4.50 28.94
C MET A 87 2.13 -4.32 27.42
N GLY A 88 1.12 -4.89 26.75
CA GLY A 88 0.94 -4.70 25.31
C GLY A 88 0.76 -3.23 24.93
N GLY A 89 -0.02 -2.48 25.69
CA GLY A 89 -0.21 -1.04 25.50
C GLY A 89 1.09 -0.25 25.68
N ILE A 90 1.94 -0.62 26.64
CA ILE A 90 3.27 -0.01 26.83
C ILE A 90 4.17 -0.30 25.64
N ALA A 91 4.21 -1.55 25.17
CA ALA A 91 4.99 -1.94 24.00
C ALA A 91 4.61 -1.13 22.75
N LEU A 92 3.30 -0.94 22.53
CA LEU A 92 2.78 -0.11 21.45
C LEU A 92 3.14 1.37 21.62
N HIS A 93 3.02 1.92 22.83
CA HIS A 93 3.41 3.30 23.10
C HIS A 93 4.90 3.56 22.79
N GLU A 94 5.76 2.59 23.07
CA GLU A 94 7.20 2.68 22.80
C GLU A 94 7.58 2.53 21.31
N GLY A 95 6.61 2.42 20.40
CA GLY A 95 6.87 2.25 18.97
C GLY A 95 7.36 0.85 18.60
N ASN A 96 6.95 -0.18 19.34
CA ASN A 96 7.30 -1.58 19.06
C ASN A 96 6.08 -2.39 18.61
N ILE A 97 6.34 -3.64 18.20
CA ILE A 97 5.31 -4.62 17.93
C ILE A 97 4.95 -5.38 19.20
N SER A 98 3.67 -5.34 19.56
CA SER A 98 3.09 -6.14 20.62
C SER A 98 2.61 -7.48 20.03
N GLU A 99 3.39 -8.54 20.22
CA GLU A 99 2.93 -9.89 19.87
C GLU A 99 2.03 -10.45 20.98
N MET A 100 0.72 -10.33 20.78
CA MET A 100 -0.34 -10.81 21.66
C MET A 100 -1.16 -11.87 20.93
N LYS A 101 -1.24 -13.07 21.50
CA LYS A 101 -1.96 -14.19 20.88
C LYS A 101 -3.43 -13.85 20.64
N THR A 102 -4.02 -14.50 19.64
CA THR A 102 -5.42 -14.29 19.26
C THR A 102 -6.35 -14.54 20.46
N GLY A 103 -7.28 -13.62 20.72
CA GLY A 103 -8.15 -13.68 21.90
C GLY A 103 -7.57 -13.06 23.18
N GLU A 104 -6.38 -12.44 23.15
CA GLU A 104 -5.85 -11.63 24.27
C GLU A 104 -6.43 -10.20 24.32
N GLY A 105 -7.32 -9.83 23.40
CA GLY A 105 -7.97 -8.51 23.36
C GLY A 105 -7.06 -7.39 22.83
N LYS A 106 -6.50 -7.58 21.63
CA LYS A 106 -5.64 -6.62 20.93
C LYS A 106 -6.34 -5.27 20.72
N THR A 107 -7.59 -5.30 20.22
CA THR A 107 -8.41 -4.10 19.98
C THR A 107 -8.57 -3.26 21.25
N LEU A 108 -8.99 -3.86 22.37
CA LEU A 108 -9.08 -3.16 23.65
C LEU A 108 -7.72 -2.65 24.13
N THR A 109 -6.65 -3.43 23.94
CA THR A 109 -5.29 -3.04 24.31
C THR A 109 -4.84 -1.77 23.59
N SER A 110 -5.19 -1.61 22.31
CA SER A 110 -4.81 -0.45 21.50
C SER A 110 -5.36 0.88 22.06
N THR A 111 -6.51 0.85 22.76
CA THR A 111 -7.12 2.06 23.33
C THR A 111 -6.23 2.80 24.32
N LEU A 112 -5.36 2.07 25.03
CA LEU A 112 -4.43 2.60 26.03
C LEU A 112 -3.39 3.56 25.40
N PRO A 113 -2.53 3.11 24.45
CA PRO A 113 -1.59 3.99 23.78
C PRO A 113 -2.28 4.97 22.83
N VAL A 114 -3.42 4.63 22.22
CA VAL A 114 -4.17 5.57 21.36
C VAL A 114 -4.58 6.79 22.16
N TYR A 115 -5.24 6.59 23.31
CA TYR A 115 -5.65 7.70 24.17
C TYR A 115 -4.46 8.56 24.59
N LEU A 116 -3.40 7.94 25.11
CA LEU A 116 -2.23 8.66 25.61
C LEU A 116 -1.58 9.55 24.54
N ASN A 117 -1.37 9.02 23.33
CA ASN A 117 -0.73 9.77 22.26
C ASN A 117 -1.67 10.81 21.62
N ALA A 118 -2.98 10.57 21.64
CA ALA A 118 -4.00 11.50 21.14
C ALA A 118 -4.12 12.77 22.01
N LEU A 119 -3.68 12.74 23.28
CA LEU A 119 -3.67 13.91 24.16
C LEU A 119 -2.86 15.09 23.59
N THR A 120 -1.88 14.82 22.73
CA THR A 120 -1.09 15.87 22.05
C THR A 120 -1.89 16.67 21.02
N GLY A 121 -3.07 16.18 20.62
CA GLY A 121 -3.89 16.79 19.56
C GLY A 121 -3.28 16.71 18.16
N LYS A 122 -2.17 15.99 17.97
CA LYS A 122 -1.49 15.83 16.67
C LYS A 122 -2.14 14.78 15.76
N GLY A 123 -3.08 13.97 16.28
CA GLY A 123 -3.76 12.89 15.57
C GLY A 123 -3.10 11.51 15.80
N VAL A 124 -3.92 10.46 15.81
CA VAL A 124 -3.49 9.05 15.88
C VAL A 124 -4.26 8.24 14.85
N HIS A 125 -3.56 7.52 13.97
CA HIS A 125 -4.17 6.64 12.98
C HIS A 125 -4.20 5.19 13.51
N VAL A 126 -5.39 4.59 13.62
CA VAL A 126 -5.57 3.18 13.91
C VAL A 126 -5.89 2.45 12.61
N VAL A 127 -4.96 1.61 12.17
CA VAL A 127 -4.99 0.99 10.85
C VAL A 127 -5.42 -0.46 10.96
N THR A 128 -6.38 -0.87 10.14
CA THR A 128 -6.87 -2.25 10.06
C THR A 128 -6.77 -2.78 8.63
N VAL A 129 -6.95 -4.09 8.45
CA VAL A 129 -6.84 -4.76 7.14
C VAL A 129 -8.03 -4.51 6.21
N ASN A 130 -9.20 -4.10 6.73
CA ASN A 130 -10.38 -3.86 5.91
C ASN A 130 -11.36 -2.87 6.56
N GLU A 131 -12.25 -2.30 5.75
CA GLU A 131 -13.19 -1.26 6.18
C GLU A 131 -14.19 -1.73 7.24
N TYR A 132 -14.59 -3.01 7.20
CA TYR A 132 -15.50 -3.58 8.20
C TYR A 132 -14.88 -3.53 9.60
N LEU A 133 -13.62 -3.93 9.75
CA LEU A 133 -12.90 -3.86 11.03
C LEU A 133 -12.65 -2.42 11.45
N ALA A 134 -12.26 -1.54 10.54
CA ALA A 134 -12.10 -0.11 10.83
C ALA A 134 -13.39 0.49 11.40
N GLN A 135 -14.54 0.20 10.76
CA GLN A 135 -15.83 0.73 11.19
C GLN A 135 -16.30 0.09 12.50
N ARG A 136 -16.16 -1.23 12.67
CA ARG A 136 -16.52 -1.92 13.91
C ARG A 136 -15.71 -1.38 15.09
N ASP A 137 -14.39 -1.33 14.94
CA ASP A 137 -13.49 -0.95 16.04
C ASP A 137 -13.66 0.53 16.40
N ALA A 138 -13.88 1.40 15.41
CA ALA A 138 -14.24 2.79 15.66
C ALA A 138 -15.56 2.93 16.42
N ASN A 139 -16.59 2.17 16.06
CA ASN A 139 -17.90 2.24 16.73
C ASN A 139 -17.88 1.66 18.15
N GLU A 140 -17.11 0.58 18.38
CA GLU A 140 -17.03 -0.07 19.68
C GLU A 140 -16.05 0.66 20.61
N MET A 141 -14.79 0.85 20.18
CA MET A 141 -13.76 1.49 21.00
C MET A 141 -13.92 3.02 21.03
N GLY A 142 -14.58 3.61 20.02
CA GLY A 142 -14.85 5.04 20.01
C GLY A 142 -15.70 5.49 21.18
N GLN A 143 -16.64 4.66 21.66
CA GLN A 143 -17.45 4.95 22.86
C GLN A 143 -16.57 5.25 24.08
N LEU A 144 -15.45 4.55 24.23
CA LEU A 144 -14.49 4.77 25.31
C LEU A 144 -13.74 6.10 25.13
N HIS A 145 -13.26 6.38 23.92
CA HIS A 145 -12.52 7.62 23.64
C HIS A 145 -13.40 8.86 23.73
N GLU A 146 -14.62 8.79 23.17
CA GLU A 146 -15.63 9.84 23.27
C GLU A 146 -16.10 10.03 24.72
N PHE A 147 -16.24 8.95 25.48
CA PHE A 147 -16.50 9.07 26.92
C PHE A 147 -15.42 9.92 27.56
N LEU A 148 -14.13 9.67 27.28
CA LEU A 148 -13.00 10.46 27.79
C LEU A 148 -12.83 11.83 27.11
N GLY A 149 -13.75 12.25 26.22
CA GLY A 149 -13.74 13.58 25.60
C GLY A 149 -12.77 13.74 24.44
N LEU A 150 -12.37 12.66 23.79
CA LEU A 150 -11.65 12.68 22.51
C LEU A 150 -12.63 12.49 21.34
N THR A 151 -12.27 13.03 20.18
CA THR A 151 -13.01 12.86 18.93
C THR A 151 -12.49 11.66 18.13
N VAL A 152 -13.40 10.93 17.49
CA VAL A 152 -13.09 9.71 16.71
C VAL A 152 -13.64 9.84 15.30
N GLY A 153 -12.76 9.78 14.30
CA GLY A 153 -13.08 9.77 12.89
C GLY A 153 -12.94 8.39 12.26
N ILE A 154 -13.70 8.14 11.19
CA ILE A 154 -13.61 6.92 10.39
C ILE A 154 -13.35 7.35 8.95
N ASN A 155 -12.29 6.83 8.33
CA ASN A 155 -11.94 7.12 6.94
C ASN A 155 -12.14 5.88 6.07
N LEU A 156 -13.13 5.94 5.18
CA LEU A 156 -13.53 4.89 4.24
C LEU A 156 -13.40 5.38 2.80
N ASN A 157 -13.32 4.44 1.85
CA ASN A 157 -13.24 4.72 0.42
C ASN A 157 -14.43 5.52 -0.11
N SER A 158 -15.63 5.15 0.32
CA SER A 158 -16.88 5.74 -0.18
C SER A 158 -17.12 7.19 0.25
N MET A 159 -16.27 7.76 1.10
CA MET A 159 -16.45 9.08 1.68
C MET A 159 -16.02 10.19 0.72
N SER A 160 -16.71 11.33 0.79
CA SER A 160 -16.30 12.52 0.06
C SER A 160 -15.01 13.11 0.65
N ARG A 161 -14.39 14.03 -0.09
CA ARG A 161 -13.19 14.74 0.37
C ARG A 161 -13.44 15.49 1.68
N GLU A 162 -14.59 16.15 1.81
CA GLU A 162 -14.99 16.90 3.00
C GLU A 162 -15.22 15.97 4.20
N GLU A 163 -15.86 14.82 3.99
CA GLU A 163 -16.06 13.81 5.02
C GLU A 163 -14.72 13.22 5.49
N LYS A 164 -13.77 13.00 4.56
CA LYS A 164 -12.41 12.55 4.88
C LYS A 164 -11.65 13.60 5.70
N GLN A 165 -11.76 14.88 5.35
CA GLN A 165 -11.17 15.98 6.12
C GLN A 165 -11.68 16.01 7.56
N GLU A 166 -12.99 15.85 7.75
CA GLU A 166 -13.59 15.77 9.10
C GLU A 166 -13.05 14.55 9.88
N ALA A 167 -12.93 13.40 9.21
CA ALA A 167 -12.40 12.18 9.82
C ALA A 167 -10.93 12.31 10.25
N TYR A 168 -10.07 12.95 9.46
CA TYR A 168 -8.68 13.23 9.82
C TYR A 168 -8.54 14.38 10.84
N ALA A 169 -9.50 15.30 10.92
CA ALA A 169 -9.48 16.39 11.90
C ALA A 169 -9.63 15.89 13.35
N ALA A 170 -10.21 14.70 13.54
CA ALA A 170 -10.39 14.06 14.84
C ALA A 170 -9.06 13.81 15.60
N ASP A 171 -9.14 13.62 16.92
CA ASP A 171 -8.01 13.21 17.75
C ASP A 171 -7.50 11.80 17.35
N ILE A 172 -8.43 10.93 16.91
CA ILE A 172 -8.17 9.54 16.53
C ILE A 172 -8.90 9.24 15.22
N THR A 173 -8.23 8.63 14.26
CA THR A 173 -8.81 8.24 12.96
C THR A 173 -8.63 6.75 12.71
N TYR A 174 -9.73 6.02 12.50
CA TYR A 174 -9.71 4.62 12.07
C TYR A 174 -9.77 4.53 10.55
N SER A 175 -8.93 3.71 9.95
CA SER A 175 -8.90 3.52 8.50
C SER A 175 -8.27 2.19 8.10
N THR A 176 -8.15 1.99 6.79
CA THR A 176 -7.40 0.88 6.21
C THR A 176 -6.04 1.37 5.73
N ASN A 177 -5.09 0.44 5.64
CA ASN A 177 -3.77 0.71 5.03
C ASN A 177 -3.89 1.28 3.61
N ASN A 178 -4.78 0.71 2.79
CA ASN A 178 -5.02 1.18 1.43
C ASN A 178 -5.54 2.61 1.39
N GLU A 179 -6.59 2.93 2.15
CA GLU A 179 -7.18 4.28 2.14
C GLU A 179 -6.20 5.34 2.63
N LEU A 180 -5.44 5.06 3.69
CA LEU A 180 -4.41 5.97 4.19
C LEU A 180 -3.32 6.25 3.13
N GLY A 181 -2.86 5.21 2.44
CA GLY A 181 -1.86 5.36 1.39
C GLY A 181 -2.39 6.08 0.15
N PHE A 182 -3.62 5.80 -0.29
CA PHE A 182 -4.25 6.51 -1.41
C PHE A 182 -4.59 7.95 -1.10
N ASP A 183 -5.04 8.26 0.12
CA ASP A 183 -5.23 9.64 0.56
C ASP A 183 -3.91 10.42 0.55
N TYR A 184 -2.80 9.81 0.97
CA TYR A 184 -1.48 10.41 0.85
C TYR A 184 -1.08 10.68 -0.61
N LEU A 185 -1.27 9.72 -1.50
CA LEU A 185 -0.97 9.91 -2.93
C LEU A 185 -1.84 11.03 -3.53
N ARG A 186 -3.15 11.04 -3.22
CA ARG A 186 -4.09 12.09 -3.68
C ARG A 186 -3.73 13.47 -3.13
N ASP A 187 -3.34 13.56 -1.86
CA ASP A 187 -2.93 14.82 -1.24
C ASP A 187 -1.70 15.44 -1.90
N ASN A 188 -0.82 14.62 -2.47
CA ASN A 188 0.34 15.11 -3.23
C ASN A 188 0.02 15.43 -4.70
N MET A 189 -1.24 15.30 -5.11
CA MET A 189 -1.75 15.66 -6.44
C MET A 189 -2.77 16.81 -6.39
N VAL A 190 -3.14 17.32 -5.21
CA VAL A 190 -4.16 18.37 -5.10
C VAL A 190 -3.66 19.72 -5.61
N LEU A 191 -4.57 20.50 -6.17
CA LEU A 191 -4.25 21.84 -6.69
C LEU A 191 -4.22 22.90 -5.60
N TYR A 192 -5.05 22.75 -4.57
CA TYR A 192 -5.22 23.73 -3.49
C TYR A 192 -5.02 23.07 -2.12
N ARG A 193 -4.46 23.81 -1.16
CA ARG A 193 -4.15 23.27 0.18
C ARG A 193 -5.40 22.80 0.91
N GLU A 194 -6.50 23.50 0.70
CA GLU A 194 -7.81 23.23 1.27
C GLU A 194 -8.42 21.93 0.75
N GLN A 195 -7.82 21.30 -0.27
CA GLN A 195 -8.25 20.01 -0.80
C GLN A 195 -7.52 18.82 -0.17
N CYS A 196 -6.39 19.04 0.54
CA CYS A 196 -5.71 18.00 1.29
C CYS A 196 -6.66 17.42 2.35
N VAL A 197 -6.68 16.10 2.50
CA VAL A 197 -7.50 15.44 3.51
C VAL A 197 -6.69 15.08 4.75
N GLN A 198 -5.41 14.72 4.59
CA GLN A 198 -4.56 14.26 5.68
C GLN A 198 -3.94 15.42 6.47
N ARG A 199 -3.70 15.13 7.74
CA ARG A 199 -2.83 15.92 8.62
C ARG A 199 -1.41 15.32 8.62
N PRO A 200 -0.40 16.03 9.15
CA PRO A 200 0.94 15.46 9.32
C PRO A 200 0.91 14.09 10.02
N LEU A 201 1.67 13.14 9.48
CA LEU A 201 1.68 11.75 9.92
C LEU A 201 2.40 11.59 11.27
N HIS A 202 1.64 11.62 12.37
CA HIS A 202 2.16 11.61 13.73
C HIS A 202 2.38 10.20 14.29
N PHE A 203 1.31 9.48 14.63
CA PHE A 203 1.40 8.15 15.23
C PHE A 203 0.44 7.18 14.57
N ALA A 204 0.95 6.02 14.12
CA ALA A 204 0.13 4.92 13.63
C ALA A 204 0.22 3.68 14.54
N ILE A 205 -0.93 3.07 14.79
CA ILE A 205 -1.03 1.71 15.35
C ILE A 205 -1.63 0.79 14.29
N ILE A 206 -0.85 -0.18 13.84
CA ILE A 206 -1.27 -1.13 12.83
C ILE A 206 -1.78 -2.41 13.49
N ASP A 207 -3.08 -2.68 13.40
CA ASP A 207 -3.61 -4.00 13.71
C ASP A 207 -3.21 -5.01 12.64
N GLU A 208 -2.93 -6.24 13.05
CA GLU A 208 -2.48 -7.30 12.15
C GLU A 208 -1.26 -6.85 11.30
N VAL A 209 -0.30 -6.21 11.98
CA VAL A 209 0.90 -5.58 11.38
C VAL A 209 1.69 -6.53 10.49
N ASP A 210 1.66 -7.81 10.80
CA ASP A 210 2.32 -8.85 10.04
C ASP A 210 1.68 -9.08 8.67
N SER A 211 0.38 -8.87 8.53
CA SER A 211 -0.21 -8.90 7.19
C SER A 211 -0.06 -7.60 6.44
N ILE A 212 -0.25 -6.45 7.09
CA ILE A 212 -0.16 -5.16 6.39
C ILE A 212 1.28 -4.89 5.91
N LEU A 213 2.28 -5.08 6.78
CA LEU A 213 3.68 -4.71 6.48
C LEU A 213 4.50 -5.86 5.86
N VAL A 214 3.94 -7.07 5.71
CA VAL A 214 4.67 -8.21 5.13
C VAL A 214 3.86 -8.91 4.03
N ASP A 215 2.61 -9.30 4.28
CA ASP A 215 1.79 -10.01 3.28
C ASP A 215 1.29 -9.07 2.17
N GLU A 216 0.82 -7.87 2.53
CA GLU A 216 0.26 -6.87 1.60
C GLU A 216 1.33 -5.94 1.04
N ALA A 217 2.48 -5.83 1.71
CA ALA A 217 3.64 -5.05 1.29
C ALA A 217 4.41 -5.65 0.08
N ARG A 218 3.80 -6.59 -0.64
CA ARG A 218 4.35 -7.21 -1.87
C ARG A 218 4.09 -6.37 -3.11
N THR A 219 3.04 -5.55 -3.11
CA THR A 219 2.65 -4.71 -4.25
C THR A 219 2.58 -3.25 -3.81
N PRO A 220 3.11 -2.30 -4.60
CA PRO A 220 2.98 -0.88 -4.31
C PRO A 220 1.53 -0.40 -4.52
N LEU A 221 1.21 0.74 -3.93
CA LEU A 221 -0.01 1.50 -4.22
C LEU A 221 0.23 2.37 -5.45
N ILE A 222 -0.69 2.32 -6.42
CA ILE A 222 -0.55 3.00 -7.71
C ILE A 222 -1.85 3.75 -8.02
N ILE A 223 -1.74 5.05 -8.32
CA ILE A 223 -2.80 5.82 -8.96
C ILE A 223 -2.48 5.86 -10.45
N SER A 224 -3.37 5.33 -11.27
CA SER A 224 -3.24 5.32 -12.72
C SER A 224 -4.12 6.38 -13.35
N GLY A 225 -3.67 7.00 -14.44
CA GLY A 225 -4.43 7.98 -15.20
C GLY A 225 -4.50 7.60 -16.68
N GLN A 226 -5.56 8.02 -17.36
CA GLN A 226 -5.57 7.94 -18.82
C GLN A 226 -4.74 9.09 -19.37
N ALA A 227 -3.63 8.76 -20.03
CA ALA A 227 -2.85 9.77 -20.73
C ALA A 227 -3.13 9.71 -22.23
N GLN A 228 -3.29 10.88 -22.85
CA GLN A 228 -3.16 11.00 -24.30
C GLN A 228 -1.67 10.91 -24.68
N LYS A 229 -1.07 9.72 -24.58
CA LYS A 229 0.24 9.48 -25.20
C LYS A 229 0.07 9.43 -26.72
N SER A 230 1.13 9.81 -27.43
CA SER A 230 1.19 9.65 -28.88
C SER A 230 1.19 8.16 -29.23
N THR A 231 0.10 7.69 -29.83
CA THR A 231 -0.01 6.34 -30.41
C THR A 231 0.98 6.10 -31.56
N GLU A 232 1.66 7.16 -32.03
CA GLU A 232 2.61 7.11 -33.14
C GLU A 232 3.84 6.25 -32.81
N LEU A 233 4.32 6.25 -31.56
CA LEU A 233 5.48 5.43 -31.16
C LEU A 233 5.19 3.93 -31.33
N TYR A 234 3.99 3.47 -31.00
CA TYR A 234 3.56 2.10 -31.25
C TYR A 234 3.52 1.77 -32.74
N MET A 235 3.05 2.71 -33.56
CA MET A 235 3.03 2.55 -35.02
C MET A 235 4.45 2.48 -35.60
N PHE A 236 5.35 3.37 -35.18
CA PHE A 236 6.75 3.38 -35.63
C PHE A 236 7.52 2.14 -35.16
N ALA A 237 7.36 1.73 -33.89
CA ALA A 237 7.98 0.52 -33.37
C ALA A 237 7.49 -0.74 -34.10
N ASN A 238 6.17 -0.85 -34.35
CA ASN A 238 5.60 -1.94 -35.14
C ASN A 238 6.14 -1.96 -36.58
N ALA A 239 6.22 -0.79 -37.23
CA ALA A 239 6.79 -0.68 -38.57
C ALA A 239 8.27 -1.10 -38.61
N PHE A 240 9.05 -0.70 -37.60
CA PHE A 240 10.44 -1.07 -37.46
C PHE A 240 10.64 -2.58 -37.23
N VAL A 241 9.90 -3.17 -36.29
CA VAL A 241 10.02 -4.60 -35.94
C VAL A 241 9.72 -5.52 -37.12
N ARG A 242 8.80 -5.12 -38.01
CA ARG A 242 8.52 -5.86 -39.26
C ARG A 242 9.71 -5.96 -40.20
N THR A 243 10.76 -5.16 -40.00
CA THR A 243 12.00 -5.21 -40.79
C THR A 243 13.07 -6.14 -40.22
N LEU A 244 12.88 -6.70 -39.02
CA LEU A 244 13.89 -7.50 -38.32
C LEU A 244 13.79 -8.98 -38.67
N GLU A 245 14.93 -9.68 -38.80
CA GLU A 245 14.98 -11.12 -39.06
C GLU A 245 15.45 -11.89 -37.82
N ASN A 246 14.89 -13.10 -37.64
CA ASN A 246 15.22 -13.99 -36.53
C ASN A 246 16.66 -14.51 -36.64
N GLU A 247 17.33 -14.68 -35.49
CA GLU A 247 18.73 -15.12 -35.32
C GLU A 247 19.78 -14.16 -35.90
N LYS A 248 19.35 -13.06 -36.53
CA LYS A 248 20.25 -12.03 -37.06
C LYS A 248 20.08 -10.72 -36.32
N GLU A 249 18.91 -10.11 -36.36
CA GLU A 249 18.67 -8.84 -35.66
C GLU A 249 17.99 -9.02 -34.28
N TYR A 250 17.33 -10.16 -34.03
CA TYR A 250 16.85 -10.52 -32.70
C TYR A 250 17.00 -12.02 -32.41
N SER A 251 16.95 -12.37 -31.12
CA SER A 251 16.98 -13.74 -30.62
C SER A 251 15.71 -14.07 -29.84
N PHE A 252 15.25 -15.32 -29.91
CA PHE A 252 14.08 -15.81 -29.20
C PHE A 252 14.36 -17.16 -28.51
N ASP A 253 14.11 -17.22 -27.21
CA ASP A 253 14.16 -18.46 -26.44
C ASP A 253 12.75 -19.06 -26.27
N VAL A 254 12.54 -20.22 -26.87
CA VAL A 254 11.26 -20.96 -26.86
C VAL A 254 10.82 -21.37 -25.45
N LYS A 255 11.76 -21.68 -24.54
CA LYS A 255 11.42 -22.16 -23.19
C LYS A 255 10.96 -21.03 -22.29
N THR A 256 11.68 -19.91 -22.34
CA THR A 256 11.42 -18.74 -21.49
C THR A 256 10.47 -17.73 -22.15
N LYS A 257 10.15 -17.94 -23.44
CA LYS A 257 9.39 -17.00 -24.29
C LYS A 257 10.01 -15.59 -24.29
N ASN A 258 11.32 -15.50 -24.09
CA ASN A 258 12.03 -14.23 -24.02
C ASN A 258 12.56 -13.83 -25.40
N VAL A 259 12.39 -12.56 -25.77
CA VAL A 259 12.86 -12.01 -27.05
C VAL A 259 13.78 -10.83 -26.77
N MET A 260 14.94 -10.80 -27.43
CA MET A 260 15.92 -9.72 -27.24
C MET A 260 16.50 -9.29 -28.59
N LEU A 261 16.75 -7.99 -28.73
CA LEU A 261 17.57 -7.49 -29.83
C LEU A 261 19.02 -7.98 -29.70
N THR A 262 19.62 -8.29 -30.84
CA THR A 262 21.07 -8.53 -30.96
C THR A 262 21.79 -7.21 -31.24
N GLU A 263 23.13 -7.21 -31.24
CA GLU A 263 23.93 -6.04 -31.63
C GLU A 263 23.53 -5.51 -33.03
N ASP A 264 23.31 -6.39 -34.00
CA ASP A 264 22.87 -6.00 -35.35
C ASP A 264 21.47 -5.34 -35.32
N GLY A 265 20.56 -5.83 -34.47
CA GLY A 265 19.25 -5.23 -34.27
C GLY A 265 19.31 -3.86 -33.60
N ILE A 266 20.19 -3.69 -32.62
CA ILE A 266 20.46 -2.41 -31.95
C ILE A 266 21.00 -1.39 -32.95
N THR A 267 22.04 -1.73 -33.71
CA THR A 267 22.61 -0.84 -34.73
C THR A 267 21.60 -0.50 -35.83
N LYS A 268 20.70 -1.42 -36.17
CA LYS A 268 19.62 -1.17 -37.12
C LYS A 268 18.56 -0.22 -36.55
N ALA A 269 18.24 -0.34 -35.26
CA ALA A 269 17.36 0.59 -34.56
C ALA A 269 17.96 2.00 -34.52
N GLU A 270 19.23 2.12 -34.13
CA GLU A 270 19.97 3.39 -34.09
C GLU A 270 19.92 4.12 -35.45
N LYS A 271 20.15 3.38 -36.54
CA LYS A 271 20.04 3.93 -37.90
C LYS A 271 18.61 4.32 -38.29
N ALA A 272 17.62 3.50 -37.94
CA ALA A 272 16.22 3.70 -38.33
C ALA A 272 15.59 4.90 -37.62
N PHE A 273 15.94 5.13 -36.36
CA PHE A 273 15.43 6.22 -35.54
C PHE A 273 16.36 7.44 -35.49
N HIS A 274 17.50 7.40 -36.20
CA HIS A 274 18.51 8.46 -36.24
C HIS A 274 19.05 8.85 -34.87
N ILE A 275 19.40 7.84 -34.06
CA ILE A 275 19.93 7.99 -32.72
C ILE A 275 21.31 7.33 -32.62
N GLU A 276 22.18 7.86 -31.76
CA GLU A 276 23.55 7.35 -31.63
C GLU A 276 23.62 6.08 -30.78
N ASN A 277 22.80 6.00 -29.73
CA ASN A 277 22.77 4.87 -28.81
C ASN A 277 21.34 4.58 -28.36
N LEU A 278 20.83 3.39 -28.66
CA LEU A 278 19.47 2.99 -28.27
C LEU A 278 19.27 2.91 -26.75
N PHE A 279 20.35 2.68 -26.00
CA PHE A 279 20.31 2.52 -24.54
C PHE A 279 20.50 3.84 -23.77
N ASP A 280 20.56 4.97 -24.47
CA ASP A 280 20.63 6.29 -23.85
C ASP A 280 19.34 6.63 -23.09
N LEU A 281 19.45 7.44 -22.03
CA LEU A 281 18.35 7.78 -21.12
C LEU A 281 17.18 8.47 -21.84
N LYS A 282 17.49 9.19 -22.92
CA LYS A 282 16.50 9.87 -23.77
C LYS A 282 15.63 8.91 -24.58
N HIS A 283 16.02 7.63 -24.67
CA HIS A 283 15.40 6.64 -25.56
C HIS A 283 14.81 5.43 -24.82
N VAL A 284 14.72 5.48 -23.49
CA VAL A 284 14.12 4.40 -22.65
C VAL A 284 12.72 4.03 -23.13
N ALA A 285 11.86 5.02 -23.41
CA ALA A 285 10.52 4.77 -23.93
C ALA A 285 10.56 4.08 -25.30
N LEU A 286 11.41 4.54 -26.22
CA LEU A 286 11.55 3.94 -27.56
C LEU A 286 12.02 2.48 -27.48
N LEU A 287 13.04 2.20 -26.66
CA LEU A 287 13.53 0.84 -26.42
C LEU A 287 12.43 -0.06 -25.86
N HIS A 288 11.64 0.43 -24.90
CA HIS A 288 10.48 -0.29 -24.36
C HIS A 288 9.47 -0.64 -25.48
N HIS A 289 9.07 0.35 -26.30
CA HIS A 289 8.10 0.14 -27.39
C HIS A 289 8.62 -0.85 -28.45
N ILE A 290 9.92 -0.79 -28.80
CA ILE A 290 10.53 -1.76 -29.72
C ILE A 290 10.47 -3.17 -29.13
N ASN A 291 10.81 -3.33 -27.85
CA ASN A 291 10.74 -4.63 -27.18
C ASN A 291 9.31 -5.17 -27.09
N GLN A 292 8.31 -4.32 -26.77
CA GLN A 292 6.91 -4.75 -26.73
C GLN A 292 6.37 -5.08 -28.12
N ALA A 293 6.72 -4.30 -29.15
CA ALA A 293 6.40 -4.63 -30.54
C ALA A 293 7.04 -5.96 -30.96
N LEU A 294 8.30 -6.19 -30.60
CA LEU A 294 9.01 -7.42 -30.90
C LEU A 294 8.37 -8.64 -30.20
N ARG A 295 8.00 -8.48 -28.93
CA ARG A 295 7.26 -9.49 -28.17
C ARG A 295 5.87 -9.76 -28.78
N ALA A 296 5.14 -8.72 -29.19
CA ALA A 296 3.86 -8.85 -29.87
C ALA A 296 3.96 -9.65 -31.18
N HIS A 297 5.04 -9.49 -31.95
CA HIS A 297 5.24 -10.22 -33.20
C HIS A 297 5.72 -11.67 -33.00
N VAL A 298 6.66 -11.88 -32.07
CA VAL A 298 7.37 -13.16 -31.94
C VAL A 298 6.72 -14.11 -30.94
N VAL A 299 6.21 -13.57 -29.82
CA VAL A 299 5.68 -14.37 -28.69
C VAL A 299 4.18 -14.54 -28.76
N MET A 300 3.48 -13.52 -29.24
CA MET A 300 2.01 -13.45 -29.18
C MET A 300 1.41 -13.90 -30.51
N HIS A 301 0.62 -14.97 -30.48
CA HIS A 301 0.02 -15.56 -31.68
C HIS A 301 -1.48 -15.29 -31.75
N LEU A 302 -1.92 -14.75 -32.88
CA LEU A 302 -3.34 -14.60 -33.23
C LEU A 302 -4.03 -15.97 -33.25
N ASP A 303 -5.27 -16.02 -32.78
CA ASP A 303 -6.12 -17.22 -32.62
C ASP A 303 -5.60 -18.26 -31.63
N THR A 304 -4.52 -17.95 -30.89
CA THR A 304 -3.97 -18.82 -29.84
C THR A 304 -3.90 -18.08 -28.49
N ASP A 305 -3.25 -16.93 -28.47
CA ASP A 305 -3.09 -16.11 -27.26
C ASP A 305 -4.18 -15.03 -27.17
N TYR A 306 -4.59 -14.48 -28.31
CA TYR A 306 -5.63 -13.46 -28.43
C TYR A 306 -6.39 -13.61 -29.75
N VAL A 307 -7.57 -12.99 -29.85
CA VAL A 307 -8.35 -12.86 -31.09
C VAL A 307 -8.71 -11.40 -31.33
N VAL A 308 -8.96 -11.03 -32.59
CA VAL A 308 -9.49 -9.71 -32.95
C VAL A 308 -11.00 -9.83 -33.09
N GLN A 309 -11.77 -9.13 -32.26
CA GLN A 309 -13.24 -9.13 -32.30
C GLN A 309 -13.77 -7.70 -32.21
N GLU A 310 -14.69 -7.32 -33.11
CA GLU A 310 -15.31 -5.98 -33.14
C GLU A 310 -14.30 -4.81 -33.24
N GLY A 311 -13.10 -5.07 -33.75
CA GLY A 311 -12.04 -4.06 -33.78
C GLY A 311 -11.37 -3.85 -32.43
N GLU A 312 -11.34 -4.86 -31.56
CA GLU A 312 -10.58 -4.88 -30.30
C GLU A 312 -9.82 -6.20 -30.13
N ILE A 313 -8.74 -6.18 -29.34
CA ILE A 313 -7.98 -7.37 -28.97
C ILE A 313 -8.62 -8.04 -27.74
N VAL A 314 -9.01 -9.30 -27.86
CA VAL A 314 -9.59 -10.09 -26.77
C VAL A 314 -8.68 -11.27 -26.44
N ILE A 315 -8.25 -11.36 -25.18
CA ILE A 315 -7.34 -12.42 -24.72
C ILE A 315 -8.06 -13.77 -24.70
N VAL A 316 -7.38 -14.84 -25.11
CA VAL A 316 -7.84 -16.22 -25.02
C VAL A 316 -7.16 -16.92 -23.85
N ASP A 317 -7.96 -17.56 -22.99
CA ASP A 317 -7.44 -18.48 -21.99
C ASP A 317 -6.91 -19.75 -22.69
N GLN A 318 -5.60 -19.98 -22.61
CA GLN A 318 -4.91 -21.10 -23.26
C GLN A 318 -5.40 -22.49 -22.79
N PHE A 319 -5.98 -22.61 -21.60
CA PHE A 319 -6.46 -23.90 -21.07
C PHE A 319 -7.90 -24.17 -21.45
N THR A 320 -8.74 -23.14 -21.51
CA THR A 320 -10.19 -23.29 -21.70
C THR A 320 -10.67 -22.87 -23.08
N GLY A 321 -9.86 -22.14 -23.85
CA GLY A 321 -10.23 -21.51 -25.12
C GLY A 321 -11.27 -20.41 -24.98
N ARG A 322 -11.56 -19.94 -23.75
CA ARG A 322 -12.56 -18.90 -23.50
C ARG A 322 -11.97 -17.52 -23.75
N LEU A 323 -12.82 -16.66 -24.32
CA LEU A 323 -12.53 -15.24 -24.51
C LEU A 323 -12.66 -14.48 -23.18
N MET A 324 -11.59 -13.82 -22.75
CA MET A 324 -11.54 -13.03 -21.53
C MET A 324 -11.81 -11.55 -21.84
N LYS A 325 -13.08 -11.21 -22.04
CA LYS A 325 -13.50 -9.82 -22.28
C LYS A 325 -13.19 -8.93 -21.08
N GLY A 326 -12.67 -7.72 -21.34
CA GLY A 326 -12.30 -6.75 -20.31
C GLY A 326 -10.90 -6.96 -19.70
N ARG A 327 -10.15 -7.98 -20.12
CA ARG A 327 -8.74 -8.14 -19.73
C ARG A 327 -7.81 -7.63 -20.82
N ARG A 328 -6.76 -6.92 -20.41
CA ARG A 328 -5.70 -6.43 -21.29
C ARG A 328 -4.34 -6.97 -20.86
N TYR A 329 -3.39 -6.96 -21.78
CA TYR A 329 -1.99 -7.22 -21.45
C TYR A 329 -1.38 -5.95 -20.85
N SER A 330 -0.50 -6.10 -19.88
CA SER A 330 0.19 -4.99 -19.20
C SER A 330 1.37 -4.45 -20.02
N GLU A 331 1.98 -3.36 -19.55
CA GLU A 331 3.28 -2.86 -20.04
C GLU A 331 3.29 -2.52 -21.54
N GLY A 332 2.19 -1.97 -22.07
CA GLY A 332 2.10 -1.60 -23.47
C GLY A 332 2.06 -2.75 -24.47
N LEU A 333 2.11 -4.00 -24.01
CA LEU A 333 2.02 -5.16 -24.89
C LEU A 333 0.66 -5.24 -25.60
N HIS A 334 -0.42 -4.82 -24.94
CA HIS A 334 -1.74 -4.82 -25.55
C HIS A 334 -1.79 -3.82 -26.72
N GLN A 335 -1.25 -2.63 -26.52
CA GLN A 335 -1.14 -1.57 -27.53
C GLN A 335 -0.20 -1.98 -28.66
N ALA A 336 0.89 -2.68 -28.35
CA ALA A 336 1.78 -3.24 -29.36
C ALA A 336 1.08 -4.31 -30.22
N ILE A 337 0.19 -5.12 -29.63
CA ILE A 337 -0.65 -6.08 -30.37
C ILE A 337 -1.71 -5.35 -31.20
N GLU A 338 -2.37 -4.33 -30.65
CA GLU A 338 -3.30 -3.47 -31.41
C GLU A 338 -2.61 -2.86 -32.63
N ALA A 339 -1.40 -2.31 -32.46
CA ALA A 339 -0.59 -1.78 -33.55
C ALA A 339 -0.18 -2.86 -34.56
N LYS A 340 0.18 -4.06 -34.09
CA LYS A 340 0.52 -5.22 -34.94
C LYS A 340 -0.65 -5.60 -35.84
N GLU A 341 -1.85 -5.70 -35.28
CA GLU A 341 -3.07 -6.11 -36.00
C GLU A 341 -3.76 -4.97 -36.75
N GLY A 342 -3.28 -3.73 -36.61
CA GLY A 342 -3.86 -2.55 -37.27
C GLY A 342 -5.21 -2.14 -36.69
N VAL A 343 -5.43 -2.44 -35.40
CA VAL A 343 -6.59 -2.06 -34.61
C VAL A 343 -6.40 -0.66 -34.03
N GLU A 344 -7.48 0.04 -33.67
CA GLU A 344 -7.40 1.32 -32.98
C GLU A 344 -6.64 1.15 -31.66
N ILE A 345 -5.49 1.82 -31.54
CA ILE A 345 -4.62 1.71 -30.38
C ILE A 345 -5.25 2.50 -29.24
N GLN A 346 -5.57 1.80 -28.15
CA GLN A 346 -6.17 2.41 -26.99
C GLN A 346 -5.09 2.99 -26.08
N ASN A 347 -5.32 4.20 -25.56
CA ASN A 347 -4.37 4.87 -24.68
C ASN A 347 -4.01 4.00 -23.47
N GLU A 348 -2.73 4.06 -23.09
CA GLU A 348 -2.23 3.37 -21.90
C GLU A 348 -2.70 4.04 -20.63
N SER A 349 -2.88 3.23 -19.59
CA SER A 349 -2.86 3.72 -18.22
C SER A 349 -1.43 4.09 -17.86
N MET A 350 -1.17 5.35 -17.53
CA MET A 350 0.11 5.81 -16.98
C MET A 350 0.06 5.82 -15.45
N THR A 351 1.19 5.55 -14.81
CA THR A 351 1.31 5.69 -13.35
C THR A 351 1.49 7.16 -12.99
N LEU A 352 0.48 7.78 -12.37
CA LEU A 352 0.53 9.18 -11.92
C LEU A 352 1.28 9.32 -10.59
N ALA A 353 1.06 8.38 -9.68
CA ALA A 353 1.68 8.38 -8.37
C ALA A 353 1.81 6.95 -7.86
N THR A 354 2.92 6.66 -7.17
CA THR A 354 3.18 5.35 -6.59
C THR A 354 3.87 5.47 -5.24
N ILE A 355 3.59 4.56 -4.31
CA ILE A 355 4.32 4.40 -3.05
C ILE A 355 4.17 2.97 -2.52
N THR A 356 5.22 2.43 -1.91
CA THR A 356 5.13 1.16 -1.19
C THR A 356 4.59 1.34 0.24
N PHE A 357 3.93 0.33 0.81
CA PHE A 357 3.53 0.39 2.23
C PHE A 357 4.73 0.60 3.16
N GLN A 358 5.88 0.00 2.83
CA GLN A 358 7.14 0.19 3.53
C GLN A 358 7.46 1.68 3.64
N ASN A 359 7.58 2.38 2.51
CA ASN A 359 7.96 3.78 2.51
C ASN A 359 6.84 4.69 3.02
N TYR A 360 5.57 4.34 2.83
CA TYR A 360 4.46 5.09 3.41
C TYR A 360 4.52 5.11 4.95
N PHE A 361 4.56 3.93 5.59
CA PHE A 361 4.54 3.85 7.05
C PHE A 361 5.84 4.35 7.71
N ARG A 362 6.96 4.36 6.99
CA ARG A 362 8.23 4.98 7.45
C ARG A 362 8.14 6.49 7.63
N MET A 363 7.14 7.16 7.03
CA MET A 363 6.98 8.62 7.16
C MET A 363 6.34 9.06 8.48
N TYR A 364 5.77 8.14 9.27
CA TYR A 364 5.19 8.48 10.56
C TYR A 364 6.25 8.82 11.60
N GLU A 365 6.01 9.84 12.43
CA GLU A 365 6.90 10.21 13.56
C GLU A 365 7.08 9.02 14.53
N LYS A 366 6.01 8.26 14.76
CA LYS A 366 6.05 6.99 15.50
C LYS A 366 5.17 5.93 14.83
N LEU A 367 5.67 4.69 14.81
CA LEU A 367 4.94 3.54 14.28
C LEU A 367 4.90 2.42 15.32
N SER A 368 3.74 1.80 15.50
CA SER A 368 3.56 0.64 16.37
C SER A 368 2.61 -0.37 15.71
N GLY A 369 2.62 -1.61 16.19
CA GLY A 369 1.77 -2.64 15.60
C GLY A 369 1.44 -3.76 16.56
N MET A 370 0.32 -4.45 16.31
CA MET A 370 -0.12 -5.58 17.12
C MET A 370 -0.47 -6.77 16.24
N THR A 371 -0.10 -7.96 16.69
CA THR A 371 -0.45 -9.22 16.00
C THR A 371 -0.23 -10.41 16.92
N GLY A 372 -0.73 -11.60 16.55
CA GLY A 372 -0.42 -12.85 17.27
C GLY A 372 0.90 -13.51 16.87
N THR A 373 1.52 -13.05 15.79
CA THR A 373 2.54 -13.83 15.09
C THR A 373 3.61 -12.98 14.38
N ALA A 374 4.33 -12.09 15.09
CA ALA A 374 5.36 -11.24 14.49
C ALA A 374 6.80 -11.74 14.66
N LYS A 375 7.08 -12.58 15.66
CA LYS A 375 8.45 -12.88 16.09
C LYS A 375 9.29 -13.58 15.02
N THR A 376 8.66 -14.25 14.07
CA THR A 376 9.36 -14.87 12.94
C THR A 376 10.02 -13.83 12.03
N GLU A 377 9.39 -12.67 11.86
CA GLU A 377 9.82 -11.59 10.96
C GLU A 377 10.44 -10.39 11.72
N GLU A 378 10.92 -10.61 12.95
CA GLU A 378 11.50 -9.53 13.77
C GLU A 378 12.66 -8.81 13.07
N GLU A 379 13.46 -9.54 12.29
CA GLU A 379 14.57 -8.95 11.53
C GLU A 379 14.06 -7.99 10.43
N GLU A 380 12.98 -8.35 9.74
CA GLU A 380 12.34 -7.50 8.73
C GLU A 380 11.76 -6.24 9.37
N PHE A 381 11.00 -6.38 10.46
CA PHE A 381 10.42 -5.23 11.17
C PHE A 381 11.47 -4.27 11.71
N ARG A 382 12.57 -4.81 12.24
CA ARG A 382 13.64 -3.99 12.79
C ARG A 382 14.46 -3.31 11.70
N SER A 383 14.76 -4.01 10.60
CA SER A 383 15.59 -3.45 9.52
C SER A 383 14.85 -2.39 8.69
N ILE A 384 13.55 -2.56 8.45
CA ILE A 384 12.76 -1.65 7.61
C ILE A 384 12.12 -0.52 8.43
N TYR A 385 11.53 -0.85 9.58
CA TYR A 385 10.68 0.08 10.37
C TYR A 385 11.27 0.45 11.72
N ASN A 386 12.43 -0.10 12.10
CA ASN A 386 13.05 0.11 13.42
C ASN A 386 12.15 -0.31 14.60
N MET A 387 11.30 -1.33 14.40
CA MET A 387 10.38 -1.83 15.43
C MET A 387 10.88 -3.17 15.98
N ASN A 388 10.96 -3.31 17.31
CA ASN A 388 11.26 -4.62 17.93
C ASN A 388 9.97 -5.42 18.15
N VAL A 389 10.08 -6.76 18.19
CA VAL A 389 8.94 -7.62 18.50
C VAL A 389 8.98 -8.07 19.95
N ILE A 390 8.04 -7.55 20.74
CA ILE A 390 7.88 -7.85 22.16
C ILE A 390 6.80 -8.92 22.31
N VAL A 391 7.19 -10.11 22.75
CA VAL A 391 6.25 -11.22 22.95
C VAL A 391 5.61 -11.08 24.32
N ILE A 392 4.34 -10.68 24.32
CA ILE A 392 3.56 -10.46 25.53
C ILE A 392 3.07 -11.82 26.07
N PRO A 393 3.20 -12.09 27.39
CA PRO A 393 2.65 -13.29 28.01
C PRO A 393 1.13 -13.40 27.78
N THR A 394 0.61 -14.62 27.70
CA THR A 394 -0.84 -14.83 27.69
C THR A 394 -1.44 -14.61 29.07
N ASN A 395 -2.68 -14.13 29.15
CA ASN A 395 -3.39 -13.94 30.42
C ASN A 395 -3.61 -15.27 31.16
N LYS A 396 -3.85 -16.33 30.40
CA LYS A 396 -3.98 -17.71 30.88
C LYS A 396 -3.11 -18.64 30.04
N ASP A 397 -2.70 -19.77 30.62
CA ASP A 397 -1.89 -20.76 29.91
C ASP A 397 -2.67 -21.40 28.76
N ILE A 398 -2.00 -21.59 27.61
CA ILE A 398 -2.58 -22.27 26.45
C ILE A 398 -2.58 -23.78 26.70
N ILE A 399 -3.76 -24.39 26.76
CA ILE A 399 -3.95 -25.84 26.96
C ILE A 399 -4.38 -26.58 25.68
N ARG A 400 -4.29 -25.91 24.52
CA ARG A 400 -4.65 -26.46 23.20
C ARG A 400 -3.74 -27.64 22.81
N ASP A 401 -4.33 -28.70 22.28
CA ASP A 401 -3.64 -29.85 21.72
C ASP A 401 -3.26 -29.59 20.25
N ASP A 402 -2.03 -29.11 20.01
CA ASP A 402 -1.48 -28.93 18.67
C ASP A 402 -0.83 -30.24 18.18
N ARG A 403 -1.55 -30.99 17.34
CA ARG A 403 -1.10 -32.29 16.85
C ARG A 403 -0.08 -32.19 15.72
N ALA A 404 0.70 -33.25 15.56
CA ALA A 404 1.66 -33.39 14.47
C ALA A 404 0.94 -33.57 13.12
N ASP A 405 1.59 -33.18 12.04
CA ASP A 405 0.99 -33.21 10.71
C ASP A 405 0.75 -34.63 10.21
N LEU A 406 -0.42 -34.86 9.61
CA LEU A 406 -0.77 -36.10 8.95
C LEU A 406 -0.47 -35.98 7.46
N ILE A 407 0.42 -36.82 6.96
CA ILE A 407 0.95 -36.70 5.60
C ILE A 407 0.48 -37.87 4.76
N PHE A 408 -0.25 -37.56 3.69
CA PHE A 408 -0.83 -38.52 2.76
C PHE A 408 -0.04 -38.56 1.45
N LYS A 409 -0.20 -39.66 0.74
CA LYS A 409 0.44 -39.86 -0.56
C LYS A 409 -0.22 -39.06 -1.68
N SER A 410 -1.56 -38.99 -1.68
CA SER A 410 -2.37 -38.33 -2.71
C SER A 410 -3.30 -37.27 -2.12
N MET A 411 -3.68 -36.29 -2.94
CA MET A 411 -4.68 -35.29 -2.52
C MET A 411 -6.03 -35.93 -2.20
N GLU A 412 -6.41 -36.99 -2.91
CA GLU A 412 -7.68 -37.70 -2.67
C GLU A 412 -7.69 -38.36 -1.28
N GLY A 413 -6.62 -39.08 -0.91
CA GLY A 413 -6.47 -39.66 0.43
C GLY A 413 -6.55 -38.61 1.53
N LYS A 414 -5.83 -37.48 1.34
CA LYS A 414 -5.85 -36.33 2.25
C LYS A 414 -7.27 -35.79 2.48
N PHE A 415 -8.00 -35.45 1.41
CA PHE A 415 -9.32 -34.84 1.54
C PHE A 415 -10.38 -35.81 2.07
N ASN A 416 -10.29 -37.10 1.74
CA ASN A 416 -11.14 -38.13 2.32
C ASN A 416 -10.94 -38.22 3.85
N ALA A 417 -9.68 -38.20 4.31
CA ALA A 417 -9.36 -38.22 5.73
C ALA A 417 -9.85 -36.95 6.46
N VAL A 418 -9.67 -35.77 5.87
CA VAL A 418 -10.21 -34.50 6.39
C VAL A 418 -11.73 -34.59 6.58
N VAL A 419 -12.46 -35.07 5.56
CA VAL A 419 -13.92 -35.18 5.60
C VAL A 419 -14.37 -36.20 6.65
N GLU A 420 -13.65 -37.31 6.80
CA GLU A 420 -13.96 -38.31 7.82
C GLU A 420 -13.75 -37.76 9.25
N ASP A 421 -12.67 -37.00 9.49
CA ASP A 421 -12.42 -36.32 10.76
C ASP A 421 -13.55 -35.33 11.09
N ILE A 422 -13.93 -34.48 10.12
CA ILE A 422 -15.04 -33.53 10.27
C ILE A 422 -16.34 -34.27 10.62
N VAL A 423 -16.69 -35.35 9.91
CA VAL A 423 -17.90 -36.13 10.17
C VAL A 423 -17.89 -36.75 11.57
N ASN A 424 -16.76 -37.29 12.01
CA ASN A 424 -16.63 -37.93 13.32
C ASN A 424 -16.78 -36.91 14.45
N ARG A 425 -16.14 -35.74 14.34
CA ARG A 425 -16.26 -34.64 15.31
C ARG A 425 -17.65 -34.02 15.32
N HIS A 426 -18.25 -33.84 14.14
CA HIS A 426 -19.60 -33.29 14.01
C HIS A 426 -20.64 -34.19 14.68
N LYS A 427 -20.52 -35.52 14.54
CA LYS A 427 -21.37 -36.50 15.26
C LYS A 427 -21.23 -36.41 16.78
N GLN A 428 -20.06 -36.03 17.27
CA GLN A 428 -19.80 -35.80 18.70
C GLN A 428 -20.27 -34.40 19.16
N GLY A 429 -20.69 -33.53 18.23
CA GLY A 429 -21.14 -32.17 18.49
C GLY A 429 -20.01 -31.16 18.66
N GLN A 430 -18.76 -31.52 18.39
CA GLN A 430 -17.62 -30.60 18.49
C GLN A 430 -17.66 -29.58 17.33
N PRO A 431 -17.51 -28.26 17.59
CA PRO A 431 -17.41 -27.26 16.53
C PRO A 431 -16.09 -27.41 15.78
N ILE A 432 -16.16 -27.25 14.46
CA ILE A 432 -15.01 -27.42 13.56
C ILE A 432 -14.83 -26.19 12.68
N LEU A 433 -13.61 -25.67 12.64
CA LEU A 433 -13.16 -24.68 11.67
C LEU A 433 -12.15 -25.33 10.72
N VAL A 434 -12.44 -25.34 9.42
CA VAL A 434 -11.57 -25.88 8.37
C VAL A 434 -10.91 -24.72 7.66
N GLY A 435 -9.58 -24.64 7.71
CA GLY A 435 -8.79 -23.65 6.98
C GLY A 435 -8.26 -24.22 5.67
N THR A 436 -8.53 -23.53 4.57
CA THR A 436 -8.06 -23.86 3.22
C THR A 436 -7.27 -22.69 2.63
N VAL A 437 -6.37 -22.94 1.67
CA VAL A 437 -5.64 -21.84 1.00
C VAL A 437 -6.45 -21.25 -0.16
N ALA A 438 -7.13 -22.11 -0.93
CA ALA A 438 -7.81 -21.74 -2.17
C ALA A 438 -9.34 -21.96 -2.12
N ILE A 439 -10.08 -21.14 -2.89
CA ILE A 439 -11.55 -21.21 -2.97
C ILE A 439 -11.99 -22.56 -3.57
N GLU A 440 -11.25 -23.08 -4.55
CA GLU A 440 -11.49 -24.37 -5.19
C GLU A 440 -11.45 -25.52 -4.18
N THR A 441 -10.51 -25.46 -3.23
CA THR A 441 -10.37 -26.43 -2.14
C THR A 441 -11.55 -26.36 -1.18
N SER A 442 -11.99 -25.15 -0.83
CA SER A 442 -13.19 -24.93 -0.01
C SER A 442 -14.45 -25.53 -0.65
N GLU A 443 -14.65 -25.27 -1.95
CA GLU A 443 -15.77 -25.80 -2.73
C GLU A 443 -15.73 -27.33 -2.87
N LEU A 444 -14.53 -27.91 -3.03
CA LEU A 444 -14.34 -29.35 -3.09
C LEU A 444 -14.76 -30.02 -1.77
N ILE A 445 -14.25 -29.53 -0.64
CA ILE A 445 -14.57 -30.07 0.69
C ILE A 445 -16.07 -29.89 0.99
N SER A 446 -16.64 -28.74 0.63
CA SER A 446 -18.08 -28.49 0.74
C SER A 446 -18.92 -29.53 0.02
N LYS A 447 -18.58 -29.85 -1.24
CA LYS A 447 -19.30 -30.89 -2.01
C LYS A 447 -19.19 -32.26 -1.34
N MET A 448 -18.02 -32.60 -0.80
CA MET A 448 -17.82 -33.87 -0.09
C MET A 448 -18.63 -33.94 1.21
N LEU A 449 -18.68 -32.86 2.00
CA LEU A 449 -19.48 -32.77 3.22
C LEU A 449 -20.99 -32.82 2.94
N THR A 450 -21.43 -32.16 1.87
CA THR A 450 -22.83 -32.19 1.41
C THR A 450 -23.27 -33.61 1.09
N ARG A 451 -22.42 -34.40 0.39
CA ARG A 451 -22.69 -35.82 0.10
C ARG A 451 -22.79 -36.68 1.37
N LYS A 452 -22.13 -36.27 2.46
CA LYS A 452 -22.20 -36.94 3.78
C LYS A 452 -23.32 -36.40 4.67
N GLY A 453 -24.12 -35.44 4.19
CA GLY A 453 -25.25 -34.86 4.93
C GLY A 453 -24.85 -33.90 6.06
N VAL A 454 -23.61 -33.38 6.06
CA VAL A 454 -23.12 -32.45 7.08
C VAL A 454 -23.42 -31.02 6.65
N ARG A 455 -24.23 -30.30 7.44
CA ARG A 455 -24.48 -28.87 7.25
C ARG A 455 -23.22 -28.09 7.63
N HIS A 456 -22.83 -27.15 6.76
CA HIS A 456 -21.64 -26.34 6.95
C HIS A 456 -21.80 -24.97 6.29
N ASN A 457 -20.98 -24.02 6.72
CA ASN A 457 -20.87 -22.70 6.11
C ASN A 457 -19.53 -22.56 5.37
N ILE A 458 -19.50 -21.74 4.32
CA ILE A 458 -18.29 -21.43 3.54
C ILE A 458 -18.06 -19.92 3.61
N LEU A 459 -16.81 -19.53 3.83
CA LEU A 459 -16.36 -18.15 3.90
C LEU A 459 -15.22 -17.96 2.90
N ASN A 460 -15.43 -17.07 1.94
CA ASN A 460 -14.55 -16.87 0.78
C ASN A 460 -14.01 -15.43 0.71
N ALA A 461 -14.01 -14.70 1.83
CA ALA A 461 -13.58 -13.31 1.94
C ALA A 461 -14.32 -12.32 1.00
N LYS A 462 -15.59 -12.61 0.65
CA LYS A 462 -16.39 -11.76 -0.25
C LYS A 462 -17.21 -10.71 0.46
N ASN A 463 -17.79 -11.06 1.62
CA ASN A 463 -18.61 -10.13 2.39
C ASN A 463 -18.22 -10.21 3.86
N HIS A 464 -17.32 -9.33 4.28
CA HIS A 464 -16.72 -9.38 5.61
C HIS A 464 -17.76 -9.28 6.74
N ALA A 465 -18.81 -8.47 6.58
CA ALA A 465 -19.84 -8.32 7.60
C ALA A 465 -20.62 -9.63 7.82
N ARG A 466 -21.14 -10.23 6.73
CA ARG A 466 -21.88 -11.49 6.81
C ARG A 466 -20.98 -12.65 7.27
N GLU A 467 -19.72 -12.66 6.84
CA GLU A 467 -18.76 -13.67 7.27
C GLU A 467 -18.41 -13.55 8.75
N ALA A 468 -18.32 -12.33 9.29
CA ALA A 468 -18.12 -12.09 10.70
C ALA A 468 -19.27 -12.67 11.55
N ASP A 469 -20.52 -12.48 11.12
CA ASP A 469 -21.70 -13.07 11.80
C ASP A 469 -21.60 -14.60 11.85
N ILE A 470 -21.25 -15.23 10.72
CA ILE A 470 -21.10 -16.68 10.63
C ILE A 470 -19.94 -17.17 11.52
N ILE A 471 -18.83 -16.42 11.58
CA ILE A 471 -17.67 -16.76 12.40
C ILE A 471 -17.97 -16.64 13.88
N ALA A 472 -18.74 -15.64 14.30
CA ALA A 472 -19.14 -15.46 15.69
C ALA A 472 -19.92 -16.69 16.22
N GLU A 473 -20.68 -17.35 15.34
CA GLU A 473 -21.43 -18.58 15.64
C GLU A 473 -20.64 -19.88 15.41
N ALA A 474 -19.42 -19.81 14.86
CA ALA A 474 -18.62 -21.00 14.54
C ALA A 474 -18.20 -21.83 15.77
N GLY A 475 -18.31 -21.26 16.97
CA GLY A 475 -18.02 -21.93 18.24
C GLY A 475 -19.23 -22.63 18.86
N MET A 476 -20.35 -22.76 18.15
CA MET A 476 -21.58 -23.41 18.63
C MET A 476 -21.60 -24.92 18.36
N LYS A 477 -22.42 -25.66 19.11
CA LYS A 477 -22.43 -27.13 19.10
C LYS A 477 -22.78 -27.66 17.72
N GLY A 478 -21.91 -28.49 17.17
CA GLY A 478 -22.05 -29.06 15.83
C GLY A 478 -21.82 -28.07 14.68
N ALA A 479 -21.36 -26.85 14.93
CA ALA A 479 -21.02 -25.91 13.87
C ALA A 479 -19.85 -26.45 13.02
N VAL A 480 -19.96 -26.32 11.70
CA VAL A 480 -18.90 -26.65 10.75
C VAL A 480 -18.72 -25.45 9.82
N THR A 481 -17.56 -24.84 9.87
CA THR A 481 -17.25 -23.64 9.09
C THR A 481 -15.99 -23.89 8.28
N ILE A 482 -16.05 -23.65 6.97
CA ILE A 482 -14.91 -23.70 6.05
C ILE A 482 -14.52 -22.26 5.74
N ALA A 483 -13.26 -21.92 5.98
CA ALA A 483 -12.70 -20.59 5.74
C ALA A 483 -11.50 -20.69 4.80
N THR A 484 -11.51 -19.89 3.74
CA THR A 484 -10.31 -19.62 2.94
C THR A 484 -9.42 -18.63 3.67
N ASN A 485 -8.11 -18.88 3.75
CA ASN A 485 -7.02 -18.06 4.29
C ASN A 485 -7.39 -16.80 5.12
N MET A 486 -7.90 -15.74 4.49
CA MET A 486 -8.21 -14.45 5.13
C MET A 486 -9.64 -14.29 5.66
N ALA A 487 -10.54 -15.23 5.40
CA ALA A 487 -11.95 -15.13 5.76
C ALA A 487 -12.15 -15.21 7.27
N GLY A 488 -13.02 -14.35 7.81
CA GLY A 488 -13.28 -14.30 9.25
C GLY A 488 -12.16 -13.70 10.11
N ARG A 489 -11.22 -12.96 9.50
CA ARG A 489 -10.19 -12.25 10.26
C ARG A 489 -10.75 -11.12 11.12
N GLY A 490 -10.13 -10.92 12.28
CA GLY A 490 -10.54 -9.91 13.25
C GLY A 490 -11.79 -10.26 14.06
N THR A 491 -12.51 -11.34 13.74
CA THR A 491 -13.69 -11.78 14.51
C THR A 491 -13.35 -12.93 15.45
N ASP A 492 -13.82 -12.81 16.69
CA ASP A 492 -13.58 -13.79 17.73
C ASP A 492 -14.60 -14.93 17.74
N ILE A 493 -14.12 -16.18 17.80
CA ILE A 493 -14.96 -17.37 17.92
C ILE A 493 -15.15 -17.67 19.41
N LYS A 494 -16.35 -17.39 19.92
CA LYS A 494 -16.72 -17.69 21.32
C LYS A 494 -17.31 -19.10 21.40
N LEU A 495 -16.86 -19.87 22.39
CA LEU A 495 -17.39 -21.20 22.63
C LEU A 495 -18.74 -21.14 23.35
N GLY A 496 -19.73 -21.87 22.85
CA GLY A 496 -20.98 -22.10 23.57
C GLY A 496 -20.74 -22.88 24.86
N ASP A 497 -21.58 -22.64 25.88
CA ASP A 497 -21.42 -23.23 27.23
C ASP A 497 -21.33 -24.76 27.22
N ASP A 498 -22.08 -25.41 26.32
CA ASP A 498 -22.14 -26.87 26.17
C ASP A 498 -20.82 -27.53 25.70
N ILE A 499 -19.86 -26.74 25.22
CA ILE A 499 -18.68 -27.23 24.51
C ILE A 499 -17.37 -26.71 25.09
N LYS A 500 -17.43 -25.91 26.16
CA LYS A 500 -16.26 -25.39 26.87
C LYS A 500 -15.32 -26.48 27.37
N ASN A 501 -15.80 -27.72 27.55
CA ASN A 501 -14.97 -28.85 27.97
C ASN A 501 -14.23 -29.55 26.83
N VAL A 502 -14.68 -29.37 25.58
CA VAL A 502 -14.14 -30.04 24.38
C VAL A 502 -13.38 -29.06 23.49
N GLY A 503 -13.88 -27.83 23.37
CA GLY A 503 -13.23 -26.76 22.62
C GLY A 503 -13.42 -26.85 21.11
N LEU A 504 -12.91 -25.83 20.41
CA LEU A 504 -12.90 -25.75 18.95
C LEU A 504 -11.85 -26.70 18.36
N ALA A 505 -12.24 -27.46 17.35
CA ALA A 505 -11.31 -28.20 16.49
C ALA A 505 -10.96 -27.35 15.26
N VAL A 506 -9.68 -27.10 15.05
CA VAL A 506 -9.18 -26.40 13.85
C VAL A 506 -8.46 -27.40 12.96
N ILE A 507 -8.89 -27.49 11.70
CA ILE A 507 -8.33 -28.41 10.71
C ILE A 507 -7.70 -27.59 9.58
N GLY A 508 -6.39 -27.71 9.40
CA GLY A 508 -5.69 -27.17 8.23
C GLY A 508 -5.63 -28.22 7.12
N THR A 509 -6.09 -27.87 5.92
CA THR A 509 -6.15 -28.81 4.78
C THR A 509 -4.86 -28.87 3.97
N GLU A 510 -3.94 -27.98 4.29
CA GLU A 510 -2.58 -27.88 3.77
C GLU A 510 -1.79 -26.88 4.64
N ARG A 511 -0.50 -26.72 4.35
CA ARG A 511 0.38 -25.74 4.98
C ARG A 511 0.45 -24.51 4.10
N HIS A 512 0.37 -23.33 4.72
CA HIS A 512 0.56 -22.07 4.01
C HIS A 512 2.05 -21.86 3.68
N GLU A 513 2.34 -20.90 2.80
CA GLU A 513 3.71 -20.51 2.47
C GLU A 513 4.49 -20.04 3.70
N SER A 514 3.80 -19.43 4.67
CA SER A 514 4.38 -19.01 5.95
C SER A 514 3.80 -19.75 7.14
N ARG A 515 4.68 -20.12 8.09
CA ARG A 515 4.32 -20.71 9.38
C ARG A 515 3.46 -19.77 10.21
N ARG A 516 3.60 -18.47 9.98
CA ARG A 516 2.85 -17.41 10.64
C ARG A 516 1.35 -17.60 10.46
N ILE A 517 0.94 -17.77 9.20
CA ILE A 517 -0.45 -17.94 8.79
C ILE A 517 -1.02 -19.25 9.36
N ASP A 518 -0.24 -20.33 9.33
CA ASP A 518 -0.62 -21.59 9.99
C ASP A 518 -0.86 -21.42 11.49
N ASN A 519 -0.02 -20.64 12.16
CA ASN A 519 -0.15 -20.37 13.60
C ASN A 519 -1.33 -19.45 13.92
N GLN A 520 -1.68 -18.53 13.01
CA GLN A 520 -2.91 -17.74 13.12
C GLN A 520 -4.15 -18.64 13.02
N LEU A 521 -4.15 -19.60 12.09
CA LEU A 521 -5.21 -20.60 11.96
C LEU A 521 -5.34 -21.40 13.26
N ARG A 522 -4.23 -21.94 13.79
CA ARG A 522 -4.22 -22.62 15.10
C ARG A 522 -4.78 -21.75 16.22
N GLY A 523 -4.38 -20.47 16.24
CA GLY A 523 -4.80 -19.44 17.20
C GLY A 523 -6.31 -19.16 17.22
N ARG A 524 -7.09 -19.71 16.29
CA ARG A 524 -8.55 -19.67 16.34
C ARG A 524 -9.11 -20.53 17.48
N ALA A 525 -8.40 -21.57 17.89
CA ALA A 525 -8.73 -22.40 19.05
C ALA A 525 -7.84 -22.10 20.26
N GLY A 526 -8.31 -22.50 21.44
CA GLY A 526 -7.54 -22.46 22.69
C GLY A 526 -7.34 -21.07 23.29
N ARG A 527 -8.33 -20.19 23.14
CA ARG A 527 -8.25 -18.79 23.56
C ARG A 527 -8.53 -18.65 25.05
N GLN A 528 -7.82 -17.76 25.74
CA GLN A 528 -7.99 -17.53 27.19
C GLN A 528 -8.00 -18.83 28.03
N GLY A 529 -7.17 -19.81 27.64
CA GLY A 529 -7.06 -21.10 28.33
C GLY A 529 -8.20 -22.08 28.04
N ASP A 530 -9.06 -21.81 27.05
CA ASP A 530 -10.03 -22.78 26.58
C ASP A 530 -9.32 -24.04 26.02
N PRO A 531 -9.95 -25.23 26.10
CA PRO A 531 -9.47 -26.39 25.39
C PRO A 531 -9.66 -26.21 23.88
N GLY A 532 -8.97 -27.05 23.12
CA GLY A 532 -9.11 -27.09 21.67
C GLY A 532 -8.08 -28.04 21.08
N VAL A 533 -8.23 -28.33 19.80
CA VAL A 533 -7.33 -29.21 19.07
C VAL A 533 -7.04 -28.64 17.71
N THR A 534 -5.80 -28.76 17.26
CA THR A 534 -5.43 -28.38 15.90
C THR A 534 -4.78 -29.56 15.19
N GLN A 535 -5.14 -29.75 13.93
CA GLN A 535 -4.63 -30.84 13.10
C GLN A 535 -4.41 -30.34 11.67
N PHE A 536 -3.22 -30.57 11.13
CA PHE A 536 -2.95 -30.31 9.72
C PHE A 536 -2.89 -31.62 8.93
N TYR A 537 -3.46 -31.58 7.74
CA TYR A 537 -3.47 -32.65 6.76
C TYR A 537 -2.69 -32.18 5.53
N LEU A 538 -1.72 -32.98 5.09
CA LEU A 538 -0.81 -32.66 4.00
C LEU A 538 -0.81 -33.80 2.98
N SER A 539 -0.44 -33.49 1.75
CA SER A 539 -0.19 -34.45 0.69
C SER A 539 1.17 -34.21 0.05
N MET A 540 1.85 -35.27 -0.40
CA MET A 540 3.04 -35.16 -1.25
C MET A 540 2.78 -34.43 -2.57
N GLU A 541 1.50 -34.30 -2.95
CA GLU A 541 1.03 -33.58 -4.13
C GLU A 541 0.63 -32.13 -3.84
N ASP A 542 0.74 -31.64 -2.60
CA ASP A 542 0.49 -30.24 -2.29
C ASP A 542 1.54 -29.33 -2.94
N GLU A 543 1.17 -28.09 -3.24
CA GLU A 543 2.05 -27.14 -3.94
C GLU A 543 3.38 -26.91 -3.20
N LEU A 544 3.29 -26.71 -1.87
CA LEU A 544 4.47 -26.57 -1.02
C LEU A 544 5.39 -27.80 -1.11
N MET A 545 4.84 -29.01 -1.25
CA MET A 545 5.65 -30.23 -1.35
C MET A 545 6.29 -30.38 -2.75
N ARG A 546 5.55 -30.04 -3.82
CA ARG A 546 6.06 -30.09 -5.20
C ARG A 546 7.25 -29.16 -5.40
N ARG A 547 7.20 -27.95 -4.84
CA ARG A 547 8.29 -26.96 -4.95
C ARG A 547 9.63 -27.45 -4.37
N PHE A 548 9.65 -28.47 -3.50
CA PHE A 548 10.87 -28.91 -2.80
C PHE A 548 11.27 -30.37 -3.06
N GLY A 549 10.94 -30.90 -4.25
CA GLY A 549 11.46 -32.19 -4.70
C GLY A 549 10.77 -33.39 -4.03
N SER A 550 9.43 -33.35 -3.97
CA SER A 550 8.60 -34.44 -3.45
C SER A 550 8.76 -35.74 -4.23
N ASP A 551 9.29 -35.72 -5.45
CA ASP A 551 9.41 -36.91 -6.31
C ASP A 551 10.28 -38.02 -5.69
N ASN A 552 11.38 -37.67 -5.02
CA ASN A 552 12.23 -38.65 -4.34
C ASN A 552 11.53 -39.27 -3.12
N MET A 553 10.75 -38.48 -2.38
CA MET A 553 9.96 -38.96 -1.24
C MET A 553 8.76 -39.79 -1.69
N LYS A 554 8.06 -39.36 -2.75
CA LYS A 554 6.96 -40.08 -3.37
C LYS A 554 7.43 -41.43 -3.91
N ALA A 555 8.55 -41.46 -4.64
CA ALA A 555 9.16 -42.70 -5.13
C ALA A 555 9.60 -43.64 -3.99
N MET A 556 10.07 -43.09 -2.86
CA MET A 556 10.37 -43.88 -1.67
C MET A 556 9.10 -44.48 -1.04
N MET A 557 8.01 -43.72 -0.96
CA MET A 557 6.71 -44.21 -0.46
C MET A 557 6.10 -45.27 -1.37
N ASP A 558 6.22 -45.10 -2.69
CA ASP A 558 5.81 -46.09 -3.68
C ASP A 558 6.59 -47.41 -3.52
N ARG A 559 7.90 -47.34 -3.29
CA ARG A 559 8.74 -48.53 -3.03
C ARG A 559 8.42 -49.22 -1.71
N LEU A 560 7.94 -48.48 -0.71
CA LEU A 560 7.55 -49.01 0.60
C LEU A 560 6.13 -49.58 0.61
N GLY A 561 5.37 -49.46 -0.49
CA GLY A 561 4.03 -50.04 -0.62
C GLY A 561 2.99 -49.39 0.29
N MET A 562 3.14 -48.10 0.62
CA MET A 562 2.18 -47.39 1.47
C MET A 562 0.87 -47.11 0.70
N ASP A 563 -0.24 -47.42 1.37
CA ASP A 563 -1.60 -47.17 0.88
C ASP A 563 -1.98 -45.69 1.03
N ASP A 564 -2.84 -45.21 0.13
CA ASP A 564 -3.31 -43.82 0.10
C ASP A 564 -4.18 -43.47 1.33
N SER A 565 -4.68 -44.49 2.05
CA SER A 565 -5.56 -44.33 3.21
C SER A 565 -4.83 -44.09 4.54
N GLN A 566 -3.53 -44.39 4.64
CA GLN A 566 -2.79 -44.32 5.91
C GLN A 566 -1.86 -43.10 5.96
N PRO A 567 -2.03 -42.19 6.95
CA PRO A 567 -1.14 -41.05 7.11
C PRO A 567 0.23 -41.47 7.66
N ILE A 568 1.27 -40.73 7.25
CA ILE A 568 2.59 -40.79 7.87
C ILE A 568 2.67 -39.75 8.98
N GLU A 569 2.98 -40.20 10.19
CA GLU A 569 3.41 -39.36 11.30
C GLU A 569 4.93 -39.49 11.48
N SER A 570 5.70 -38.62 10.82
CA SER A 570 7.16 -38.64 10.91
C SER A 570 7.73 -37.27 11.21
N LYS A 571 8.44 -37.16 12.33
CA LYS A 571 9.19 -35.94 12.71
C LYS A 571 10.19 -35.51 11.64
N MET A 572 10.72 -36.45 10.85
CA MET A 572 11.63 -36.13 9.76
C MET A 572 10.91 -35.36 8.64
N VAL A 573 9.70 -35.79 8.27
CA VAL A 573 8.93 -35.16 7.21
C VAL A 573 8.36 -33.83 7.68
N SER A 574 7.87 -33.73 8.92
CA SER A 574 7.44 -32.44 9.49
C SER A 574 8.59 -31.42 9.49
N ARG A 575 9.83 -31.83 9.80
CA ARG A 575 11.01 -30.96 9.69
C ARG A 575 11.31 -30.55 8.25
N ALA A 576 11.11 -31.42 7.27
CA ALA A 576 11.31 -31.09 5.86
C ALA A 576 10.30 -30.05 5.37
N VAL A 577 9.02 -30.19 5.72
CA VAL A 577 7.95 -29.21 5.47
C VAL A 577 8.30 -27.87 6.11
N GLU A 578 8.73 -27.92 7.36
CA GLU A 578 9.20 -26.76 8.11
C GLU A 578 10.38 -26.04 7.43
N SER A 579 11.36 -26.79 6.90
CA SER A 579 12.47 -26.22 6.13
C SER A 579 12.04 -25.64 4.79
N ALA A 580 11.05 -26.25 4.13
CA ALA A 580 10.45 -25.74 2.91
C ALA A 580 9.79 -24.37 3.16
N GLN A 581 8.94 -24.24 4.18
CA GLN A 581 8.31 -22.96 4.55
C GLN A 581 9.35 -21.86 4.81
N LYS A 582 10.41 -22.16 5.57
CA LYS A 582 11.48 -21.19 5.83
C LYS A 582 12.19 -20.69 4.57
N ARG A 583 12.33 -21.54 3.55
CA ARG A 583 12.90 -21.13 2.26
C ARG A 583 11.95 -20.26 1.47
N VAL A 584 10.65 -20.57 1.48
CA VAL A 584 9.62 -19.73 0.83
C VAL A 584 9.54 -18.36 1.52
N GLU A 585 9.52 -18.34 2.86
CA GLU A 585 9.60 -17.10 3.66
C GLU A 585 10.84 -16.27 3.31
N GLY A 586 12.01 -16.90 3.23
CA GLY A 586 13.27 -16.24 2.82
C GLY A 586 13.20 -15.66 1.41
N ASN A 587 12.71 -16.41 0.43
CA ASN A 587 12.55 -15.92 -0.95
C ASN A 587 11.57 -14.74 -1.02
N ASN A 588 10.47 -14.80 -0.27
CA ASN A 588 9.49 -13.72 -0.21
C ASN A 588 10.07 -12.47 0.48
N TYR A 589 10.89 -12.65 1.51
CA TYR A 589 11.64 -11.57 2.15
C TYR A 589 12.61 -10.91 1.17
N ASP A 590 13.38 -11.70 0.42
CA ASP A 590 14.33 -11.18 -0.57
C ASP A 590 13.61 -10.40 -1.68
N ALA A 591 12.46 -10.90 -2.16
CA ALA A 591 11.65 -10.18 -3.14
C ALA A 591 11.13 -8.83 -2.62
N ARG A 592 10.63 -8.78 -1.37
CA ARG A 592 10.19 -7.52 -0.74
C ARG A 592 11.35 -6.56 -0.49
N LYS A 593 12.49 -7.09 -0.06
CA LYS A 593 13.71 -6.31 0.14
C LYS A 593 14.18 -5.68 -1.17
N GLN A 594 14.18 -6.45 -2.25
CA GLN A 594 14.50 -5.94 -3.58
C GLN A 594 13.51 -4.84 -3.98
N LEU A 595 12.21 -5.08 -3.88
CA LEU A 595 11.17 -4.08 -4.20
C LEU A 595 11.35 -2.77 -3.40
N LEU A 596 11.66 -2.86 -2.11
CA LEU A 596 11.97 -1.71 -1.25
C LEU A 596 13.20 -0.95 -1.74
N GLN A 597 14.27 -1.64 -2.16
CA GLN A 597 15.49 -1.01 -2.64
C GLN A 597 15.26 -0.17 -3.91
N TYR A 598 14.44 -0.66 -4.84
CA TYR A 598 14.06 0.11 -6.04
C TYR A 598 13.17 1.31 -5.67
N ASP A 599 12.18 1.13 -4.78
CA ASP A 599 11.32 2.24 -4.34
C ASP A 599 12.08 3.24 -3.44
N ASP A 600 13.16 2.86 -2.78
CA ASP A 600 14.00 3.79 -1.99
C ASP A 600 14.65 4.87 -2.87
N VAL A 601 14.97 4.55 -4.14
CA VAL A 601 15.47 5.54 -5.12
C VAL A 601 14.35 6.53 -5.47
N LEU A 602 13.17 6.02 -5.80
CA LEU A 602 11.99 6.84 -6.06
C LEU A 602 11.56 7.65 -4.84
N ARG A 603 11.72 7.10 -3.62
CA ARG A 603 11.42 7.80 -2.36
C ARG A 603 12.27 9.05 -2.21
N GLN A 604 13.58 8.97 -2.44
CA GLN A 604 14.44 10.15 -2.33
C GLN A 604 14.04 11.25 -3.32
N GLN A 605 13.72 10.87 -4.54
CA GLN A 605 13.25 11.81 -5.58
C GLN A 605 11.90 12.42 -5.19
N ARG A 606 10.96 11.58 -4.74
CA ARG A 606 9.62 11.96 -4.28
C ARG A 606 9.68 12.90 -3.08
N GLU A 607 10.56 12.66 -2.10
CA GLU A 607 10.76 13.54 -0.94
C GLU A 607 11.17 14.95 -1.37
N VAL A 608 12.03 15.08 -2.38
CA VAL A 608 12.42 16.39 -2.94
C VAL A 608 11.25 17.06 -3.64
N ILE A 609 10.60 16.36 -4.58
CA ILE A 609 9.50 16.93 -5.38
C ILE A 609 8.30 17.30 -4.52
N TYR A 610 7.88 16.42 -3.60
CA TYR A 610 6.72 16.68 -2.75
C TYR A 610 7.01 17.80 -1.75
N LYS A 611 8.24 17.90 -1.24
CA LYS A 611 8.65 19.02 -0.40
C LYS A 611 8.61 20.35 -1.17
N GLN A 612 9.20 20.40 -2.37
CA GLN A 612 9.16 21.60 -3.21
C GLN A 612 7.72 21.99 -3.57
N ARG A 613 6.89 21.00 -3.92
CA ARG A 613 5.47 21.19 -4.22
C ARG A 613 4.71 21.76 -3.02
N GLN A 614 4.99 21.28 -1.81
CA GLN A 614 4.41 21.80 -0.58
C GLN A 614 4.88 23.23 -0.28
N GLU A 615 6.17 23.53 -0.47
CA GLU A 615 6.73 24.88 -0.33
C GLU A 615 6.07 25.86 -1.31
N VAL A 616 5.81 25.44 -2.55
CA VAL A 616 5.08 26.23 -3.56
C VAL A 616 3.63 26.46 -3.15
N MET A 617 2.99 25.45 -2.54
CA MET A 617 1.61 25.53 -2.06
C MET A 617 1.46 26.53 -0.92
N ASP A 618 2.39 26.50 0.05
CA ASP A 618 2.35 27.33 1.26
C ASP A 618 2.94 28.74 1.05
N SER A 619 3.72 28.97 0.00
CA SER A 619 4.35 30.26 -0.25
C SER A 619 3.35 31.31 -0.75
N GLU A 620 3.39 32.51 -0.15
CA GLU A 620 2.65 33.68 -0.66
C GLU A 620 3.30 34.29 -1.91
N ASN A 621 4.63 34.12 -2.06
CA ASN A 621 5.39 34.74 -3.15
C ASN A 621 6.47 33.79 -3.70
N LEU A 622 6.36 33.45 -4.99
CA LEU A 622 7.25 32.53 -5.70
C LEU A 622 8.37 33.22 -6.49
N ARG A 623 8.42 34.56 -6.46
CA ARG A 623 9.35 35.35 -7.26
C ARG A 623 10.80 34.90 -7.16
N SER A 624 11.30 34.76 -5.94
CA SER A 624 12.70 34.39 -5.69
C SER A 624 13.03 33.00 -6.20
N ILE A 625 12.06 32.07 -6.12
CA ILE A 625 12.20 30.71 -6.63
C ILE A 625 12.30 30.75 -8.16
N ILE A 626 11.39 31.50 -8.80
CA ILE A 626 11.36 31.65 -10.26
C ILE A 626 12.61 32.33 -10.80
N GLU A 627 13.07 33.41 -10.16
CA GLU A 627 14.32 34.08 -10.52
C GLU A 627 15.51 33.12 -10.41
N GLY A 628 15.52 32.24 -9.40
CA GLY A 628 16.50 31.17 -9.26
C GLY A 628 16.44 30.12 -10.39
N MET A 629 15.24 29.71 -10.80
CA MET A 629 15.05 28.79 -11.93
C MET A 629 15.49 29.42 -13.27
N MET A 630 15.17 30.71 -13.47
CA MET A 630 15.60 31.46 -14.65
C MET A 630 17.13 31.58 -14.70
N LYS A 631 17.75 31.92 -13.58
CA LYS A 631 19.21 31.98 -13.45
C LYS A 631 19.85 30.65 -13.82
N SER A 632 19.38 29.56 -13.24
CA SER A 632 19.91 28.20 -13.50
C SER A 632 19.73 27.79 -14.97
N THR A 633 18.61 28.18 -15.58
CA THR A 633 18.34 27.94 -17.02
C THR A 633 19.31 28.71 -17.92
N VAL A 634 19.60 29.97 -17.61
CA VAL A 634 20.57 30.78 -18.36
C VAL A 634 21.98 30.23 -18.21
N GLU A 635 22.40 29.91 -16.99
CA GLU A 635 23.73 29.36 -16.73
C GLU A 635 23.96 28.05 -17.49
N ARG A 636 22.97 27.15 -17.53
CA ARG A 636 23.02 25.93 -18.35
C ARG A 636 23.05 26.23 -19.85
N ALA A 637 22.26 27.20 -20.32
CA ALA A 637 22.22 27.56 -21.73
C ALA A 637 23.56 28.15 -22.19
N VAL A 638 24.18 29.02 -21.39
CA VAL A 638 25.53 29.57 -21.65
C VAL A 638 26.53 28.42 -21.70
N ALA A 639 26.58 27.59 -20.65
CA ALA A 639 27.51 26.46 -20.58
C ALA A 639 27.40 25.50 -21.76
N LEU A 640 26.18 25.22 -22.26
CA LEU A 640 25.94 24.35 -23.41
C LEU A 640 26.49 24.95 -24.73
N HIS A 641 26.46 26.26 -24.89
CA HIS A 641 26.89 26.95 -26.11
C HIS A 641 28.35 27.40 -26.08
N THR A 642 29.03 27.25 -24.94
CA THR A 642 30.44 27.57 -24.72
C THR A 642 31.26 26.34 -24.29
N GLN A 643 30.86 25.12 -24.70
CA GLN A 643 31.55 23.87 -24.32
C GLN A 643 32.92 23.70 -25.00
N GLU A 644 33.11 24.32 -26.17
CA GLU A 644 34.36 24.22 -26.93
C GLU A 644 35.51 24.94 -26.22
N GLU A 645 36.71 24.35 -26.26
CA GLU A 645 37.91 24.94 -25.64
C GLU A 645 38.38 26.22 -26.35
N ILE A 646 37.98 26.41 -27.61
CA ILE A 646 38.36 27.55 -28.46
C ILE A 646 37.21 28.56 -28.48
N GLU A 647 37.49 29.80 -28.04
CA GLU A 647 36.50 30.89 -27.98
C GLU A 647 35.86 31.22 -29.34
N GLU A 648 36.60 31.05 -30.44
CA GLU A 648 36.10 31.30 -31.81
C GLU A 648 35.05 30.26 -32.25
N ASP A 649 35.06 29.07 -31.65
CA ASP A 649 34.15 27.96 -31.96
C ASP A 649 32.89 27.98 -31.07
N TRP A 650 32.77 28.92 -30.13
CA TRP A 650 31.57 29.09 -29.32
C TRP A 650 30.36 29.44 -30.17
N ASN A 651 29.26 28.73 -29.96
CA ASN A 651 28.01 28.94 -30.68
C ASN A 651 27.18 30.07 -30.04
N ILE A 652 27.75 31.28 -29.97
CA ILE A 652 27.10 32.46 -29.38
C ILE A 652 25.84 32.86 -30.16
N LYS A 653 25.85 32.63 -31.48
CA LYS A 653 24.66 32.83 -32.30
C LYS A 653 23.51 31.90 -31.87
N GLY A 654 23.79 30.61 -31.69
CA GLY A 654 22.83 29.64 -31.20
C GLY A 654 22.31 29.99 -29.80
N LEU A 655 23.18 30.50 -28.92
CA LEU A 655 22.78 31.00 -27.60
C LEU A 655 21.79 32.17 -27.70
N VAL A 656 22.07 33.17 -28.54
CA VAL A 656 21.18 34.33 -28.76
C VAL A 656 19.84 33.88 -29.37
N ASP A 657 19.87 32.99 -30.36
CA ASP A 657 18.67 32.45 -30.99
C ASP A 657 17.80 31.66 -29.97
N TYR A 658 18.43 30.85 -29.13
CA TYR A 658 17.77 30.13 -28.04
C TYR A 658 17.14 31.09 -27.02
N LEU A 659 17.89 32.10 -26.55
CA LEU A 659 17.41 33.08 -25.58
C LEU A 659 16.23 33.89 -26.14
N ASN A 660 16.30 34.33 -27.39
CA ASN A 660 15.22 35.08 -28.04
C ASN A 660 13.98 34.21 -28.28
N THR A 661 14.16 32.92 -28.57
CA THR A 661 13.03 32.01 -28.77
C THR A 661 12.32 31.72 -27.45
N ASN A 662 13.07 31.42 -26.39
CA ASN A 662 12.51 30.85 -25.17
C ASN A 662 12.27 31.86 -24.04
N LEU A 663 13.11 32.89 -23.88
CA LEU A 663 13.12 33.73 -22.68
C LEU A 663 12.99 35.24 -22.94
N LEU A 664 13.58 35.77 -24.02
CA LEU A 664 13.67 37.20 -24.33
C LEU A 664 13.01 37.57 -25.65
N GLN A 665 12.86 38.85 -25.98
CA GLN A 665 12.41 39.29 -27.30
C GLN A 665 13.60 39.57 -28.23
N GLU A 666 13.34 39.51 -29.54
CA GLU A 666 14.37 39.79 -30.55
C GLU A 666 14.96 41.19 -30.35
N GLY A 667 16.28 41.25 -30.15
CA GLY A 667 17.03 42.49 -29.93
C GLY A 667 17.32 42.85 -28.47
N ASP A 668 16.83 42.09 -27.49
CA ASP A 668 17.14 42.30 -26.06
C ASP A 668 18.61 42.01 -25.71
N VAL A 669 19.21 41.04 -26.42
CA VAL A 669 20.61 40.66 -26.28
C VAL A 669 21.22 40.55 -27.68
N LYS A 670 22.42 41.11 -27.85
CA LYS A 670 23.14 41.09 -29.14
C LYS A 670 24.35 40.17 -29.07
N GLU A 671 24.58 39.47 -30.18
CA GLU A 671 25.74 38.59 -30.34
C GLU A 671 27.08 39.32 -30.10
N GLU A 672 27.20 40.56 -30.57
CA GLU A 672 28.41 41.38 -30.39
C GLU A 672 28.73 41.72 -28.93
N GLU A 673 27.71 41.76 -28.06
CA GLU A 673 27.85 42.07 -26.64
C GLU A 673 28.33 40.83 -25.87
N LEU A 674 27.79 39.65 -26.19
CA LEU A 674 28.17 38.39 -25.56
C LEU A 674 29.55 37.89 -26.00
N ARG A 675 29.93 38.06 -27.28
CA ARG A 675 31.26 37.66 -27.79
C ARG A 675 32.44 38.35 -27.09
N ARG A 676 32.20 39.42 -26.31
CA ARG A 676 33.24 40.19 -25.61
C ARG A 676 33.42 39.77 -24.15
N LEU A 677 32.63 38.81 -23.67
CA LEU A 677 32.56 38.41 -22.27
C LEU A 677 33.07 36.98 -22.10
N ALA A 678 33.62 36.67 -20.93
CA ALA A 678 33.90 35.29 -20.54
C ALA A 678 32.58 34.55 -20.21
N PRO A 679 32.50 33.20 -20.34
CA PRO A 679 31.27 32.44 -20.09
C PRO A 679 30.70 32.68 -18.68
N GLU A 680 31.55 32.85 -17.68
CA GLU A 680 31.16 33.17 -16.31
C GLU A 680 30.53 34.57 -16.18
N GLU A 681 30.91 35.49 -17.07
CA GLU A 681 30.44 36.88 -17.11
C GLU A 681 29.25 37.08 -18.05
N MET A 682 28.99 36.14 -18.99
CA MET A 682 27.87 36.23 -19.94
C MET A 682 26.51 36.11 -19.24
N SER A 683 26.42 35.35 -18.15
CA SER A 683 25.16 35.07 -17.47
C SER A 683 24.56 36.32 -16.80
N GLU A 684 25.38 37.16 -16.16
CA GLU A 684 24.92 38.35 -15.44
C GLU A 684 24.13 39.36 -16.29
N PRO A 685 24.62 39.83 -17.46
CA PRO A 685 23.87 40.77 -18.29
C PRO A 685 22.59 40.17 -18.86
N ILE A 686 22.58 38.87 -19.19
CA ILE A 686 21.38 38.16 -19.66
C ILE A 686 20.33 38.11 -18.54
N ILE A 687 20.74 37.75 -17.32
CA ILE A 687 19.85 37.70 -16.14
C ILE A 687 19.30 39.10 -15.81
N ALA A 688 20.14 40.14 -15.88
CA ALA A 688 19.68 41.51 -15.65
C ALA A 688 18.57 41.92 -16.64
N LYS A 689 18.71 41.54 -17.92
CA LYS A 689 17.68 41.76 -18.94
C LYS A 689 16.41 40.93 -18.71
N LEU A 690 16.55 39.69 -18.26
CA LEU A 690 15.41 38.86 -17.88
C LEU A 690 14.61 39.46 -16.73
N ILE A 691 15.31 39.91 -15.67
CA ILE A 691 14.68 40.54 -14.51
C ILE A 691 13.98 41.84 -14.91
N GLU A 692 14.59 42.66 -15.78
CA GLU A 692 13.96 43.88 -16.33
C GLU A 692 12.63 43.53 -17.02
N ARG A 693 12.62 42.51 -17.88
CA ARG A 693 11.40 42.06 -18.58
C ARG A 693 10.35 41.46 -17.66
N TYR A 694 10.78 40.66 -16.68
CA TYR A 694 9.89 40.06 -15.70
C TYR A 694 9.23 41.13 -14.81
N ASN A 695 9.97 42.17 -14.41
CA ASN A 695 9.43 43.36 -13.73
C ASN A 695 8.39 44.10 -14.58
N ASP A 696 8.64 44.24 -15.87
CA ASP A 696 7.69 44.91 -16.76
C ASP A 696 6.41 44.08 -16.92
N LYS A 697 6.53 42.76 -17.01
CA LYS A 697 5.37 41.85 -17.03
C LYS A 697 4.55 41.92 -15.75
N GLU A 698 5.22 41.98 -14.59
CA GLU A 698 4.55 42.13 -13.29
C GLU A 698 3.75 43.44 -13.19
N LYS A 699 4.23 44.55 -13.77
CA LYS A 699 3.50 45.83 -13.78
C LYS A 699 2.25 45.81 -14.65
N LEU A 700 2.14 44.89 -15.61
CA LEU A 700 0.99 44.78 -16.51
C LEU A 700 -0.23 44.16 -15.82
N LEU A 701 -0.05 43.52 -14.66
CA LEU A 701 -1.09 42.79 -13.95
C LEU A 701 -1.18 43.19 -12.48
N PRO A 702 -2.33 42.98 -11.84
CA PRO A 702 -2.41 43.00 -10.38
C PRO A 702 -1.46 41.97 -9.77
N GLU A 703 -0.80 42.33 -8.66
CA GLU A 703 0.19 41.48 -7.99
C GLU A 703 -0.36 40.08 -7.68
N GLU A 704 -1.59 39.99 -7.16
CA GLU A 704 -2.25 38.72 -6.82
C GLU A 704 -2.44 37.80 -8.04
N GLN A 705 -2.78 38.36 -9.21
CA GLN A 705 -2.94 37.59 -10.44
C GLN A 705 -1.60 37.08 -10.97
N MET A 706 -0.53 37.85 -10.83
CA MET A 706 0.81 37.41 -11.21
C MET A 706 1.28 36.26 -10.31
N ARG A 707 1.07 36.35 -8.99
CA ARG A 707 1.44 35.28 -8.05
C ARG A 707 0.63 34.00 -8.28
N GLU A 708 -0.65 34.11 -8.63
CA GLU A 708 -1.46 32.94 -8.95
C GLU A 708 -1.08 32.32 -10.30
N PHE A 709 -0.79 33.14 -11.32
CA PHE A 709 -0.26 32.67 -12.60
C PHE A 709 1.02 31.85 -12.43
N GLU A 710 1.95 32.34 -11.61
CA GLU A 710 3.18 31.63 -11.28
C GLU A 710 2.92 30.28 -10.63
N LYS A 711 2.02 30.23 -9.64
CA LYS A 711 1.62 28.97 -9.00
C LYS A 711 1.06 28.00 -10.03
N VAL A 712 0.12 28.44 -10.86
CA VAL A 712 -0.51 27.61 -11.91
C VAL A 712 0.55 27.02 -12.85
N VAL A 713 1.49 27.83 -13.33
CA VAL A 713 2.56 27.38 -14.22
C VAL A 713 3.46 26.37 -13.53
N VAL A 714 3.94 26.67 -12.32
CA VAL A 714 4.83 25.77 -11.56
C VAL A 714 4.15 24.43 -11.31
N PHE A 715 2.92 24.41 -10.79
CA PHE A 715 2.19 23.16 -10.53
C PHE A 715 1.99 22.35 -11.81
N ARG A 716 1.50 22.99 -12.89
CA ARG A 716 1.25 22.29 -14.15
C ARG A 716 2.51 21.63 -14.70
N VAL A 717 3.63 22.35 -14.72
CA VAL A 717 4.88 21.84 -15.27
C VAL A 717 5.46 20.74 -14.37
N VAL A 718 5.50 20.96 -13.06
CA VAL A 718 6.02 19.98 -12.09
C VAL A 718 5.18 18.69 -12.15
N ASP A 719 3.85 18.79 -12.06
CA ASP A 719 2.97 17.62 -12.02
C ASP A 719 3.05 16.83 -13.34
N THR A 720 3.16 17.51 -14.49
CA THR A 720 3.34 16.86 -15.81
C THR A 720 4.69 16.13 -15.88
N LYS A 721 5.80 16.83 -15.59
CA LYS A 721 7.15 16.28 -15.69
C LYS A 721 7.40 15.16 -14.68
N TRP A 722 6.85 15.31 -13.48
CA TRP A 722 6.93 14.27 -12.45
C TRP A 722 6.15 13.02 -12.83
N THR A 723 4.96 13.16 -13.41
CA THR A 723 4.18 12.03 -13.91
C THR A 723 4.92 11.29 -15.03
N GLU A 724 5.46 12.03 -16.02
CA GLU A 724 6.28 11.47 -17.09
C GLU A 724 7.50 10.72 -16.53
N HIS A 725 8.14 11.28 -15.50
CA HIS A 725 9.30 10.68 -14.85
C HIS A 725 8.97 9.41 -14.07
N ILE A 726 7.87 9.37 -13.31
CA ILE A 726 7.44 8.16 -12.59
C ILE A 726 7.20 7.01 -13.58
N ASP A 727 6.49 7.29 -14.67
CA ASP A 727 6.21 6.31 -15.73
C ASP A 727 7.50 5.82 -16.40
N ALA A 728 8.44 6.73 -16.71
CA ALA A 728 9.74 6.39 -17.26
C ALA A 728 10.60 5.56 -16.28
N MET A 729 10.53 5.85 -14.97
CA MET A 729 11.22 5.09 -13.93
C MET A 729 10.65 3.68 -13.76
N ASP A 730 9.33 3.51 -13.95
CA ASP A 730 8.70 2.19 -13.94
C ASP A 730 9.20 1.34 -15.12
N HIS A 731 9.20 1.91 -16.32
CA HIS A 731 9.79 1.28 -17.50
C HIS A 731 11.29 0.95 -17.34
N LEU A 732 12.05 1.84 -16.71
CA LEU A 732 13.46 1.61 -16.42
C LEU A 732 13.62 0.40 -15.48
N ARG A 733 12.82 0.34 -14.40
CA ARG A 733 12.85 -0.76 -13.44
C ARG A 733 12.58 -2.12 -14.09
N GLU A 734 11.64 -2.17 -15.04
CA GLU A 734 11.34 -3.39 -15.79
C GLU A 734 12.50 -3.79 -16.72
N GLY A 735 13.07 -2.82 -17.44
CA GLY A 735 14.12 -3.05 -18.43
C GLY A 735 15.51 -3.32 -17.85
N ILE A 736 15.81 -2.87 -16.63
CA ILE A 736 17.16 -2.92 -16.06
C ILE A 736 17.67 -4.35 -15.84
N HIS A 737 16.77 -5.32 -15.66
CA HIS A 737 17.14 -6.72 -15.50
C HIS A 737 17.79 -7.32 -16.75
N LEU A 738 17.55 -6.75 -17.94
CA LEU A 738 18.20 -7.16 -19.18
C LEU A 738 19.69 -6.75 -19.22
N ARG A 739 20.10 -5.75 -18.43
CA ARG A 739 21.51 -5.31 -18.32
C ARG A 739 22.33 -6.21 -17.37
N ALA A 740 21.67 -7.03 -16.55
CA ALA A 740 22.31 -7.97 -15.61
C ALA A 740 23.22 -9.02 -16.29
N TYR A 741 23.04 -9.26 -17.60
CA TYR A 741 23.87 -10.17 -18.39
C TYR A 741 25.34 -9.73 -18.46
N GLY A 742 25.65 -8.46 -18.20
CA GLY A 742 27.01 -7.91 -18.13
C GLY A 742 27.74 -8.13 -16.80
N GLN A 743 27.19 -8.91 -15.85
CA GLN A 743 27.69 -9.04 -14.46
C GLN A 743 27.70 -7.73 -13.65
N ILE A 744 26.90 -6.75 -14.06
CA ILE A 744 26.72 -5.47 -13.36
C ILE A 744 25.50 -5.60 -12.43
N ASP A 745 25.57 -5.03 -11.23
CA ASP A 745 24.45 -5.00 -10.27
C ASP A 745 23.31 -4.11 -10.81
N PRO A 746 22.13 -4.68 -11.14
CA PRO A 746 21.04 -3.91 -11.74
C PRO A 746 20.52 -2.79 -10.83
N LEU A 747 20.60 -2.95 -9.51
CA LEU A 747 20.16 -1.91 -8.59
C LEU A 747 21.05 -0.66 -8.66
N ARG A 748 22.36 -0.86 -8.87
CA ARG A 748 23.32 0.24 -8.98
C ARG A 748 23.12 1.01 -10.28
N GLU A 749 22.89 0.32 -11.39
CA GLU A 749 22.59 0.96 -12.67
C GLU A 749 21.26 1.73 -12.59
N TYR A 750 20.22 1.12 -11.99
CA TYR A 750 18.95 1.80 -11.74
C TYR A 750 19.12 3.08 -10.90
N GLN A 751 19.98 3.07 -9.88
CA GLN A 751 20.30 4.26 -9.08
C GLN A 751 20.99 5.35 -9.91
N MET A 752 21.99 4.98 -10.73
CA MET A 752 22.74 5.92 -11.54
C MET A 752 21.88 6.52 -12.66
N GLU A 753 21.19 5.67 -13.42
CA GLU A 753 20.29 6.10 -14.50
C GLU A 753 19.10 6.88 -13.96
N GLY A 754 18.48 6.40 -12.87
CA GLY A 754 17.37 7.10 -12.23
C GLY A 754 17.75 8.47 -11.68
N PHE A 755 18.96 8.64 -11.15
CA PHE A 755 19.47 9.94 -10.72
C PHE A 755 19.69 10.89 -11.89
N ALA A 756 20.31 10.42 -12.99
CA ALA A 756 20.52 11.22 -14.19
C ALA A 756 19.19 11.65 -14.85
N MET A 757 18.20 10.75 -14.91
CA MET A 757 16.84 11.08 -15.36
C MET A 757 16.21 12.16 -14.47
N PHE A 758 16.39 12.06 -13.15
CA PHE A 758 15.88 13.05 -12.21
C PHE A 758 16.53 14.43 -12.40
N GLU A 759 17.86 14.52 -12.55
CA GLU A 759 18.54 15.79 -12.87
C GLU A 759 18.05 16.40 -14.18
N SER A 760 17.88 15.56 -15.22
CA SER A 760 17.32 16.00 -16.51
C SER A 760 15.88 16.50 -16.37
N MET A 761 15.06 15.85 -15.55
CA MET A 761 13.70 16.27 -15.27
C MET A 761 13.67 17.63 -14.56
N ILE A 762 14.49 17.82 -13.52
CA ILE A 762 14.59 19.11 -12.81
C ILE A 762 15.02 20.22 -13.77
N ALA A 763 16.05 19.98 -14.59
CA ALA A 763 16.50 20.95 -15.59
C ALA A 763 15.38 21.32 -16.59
N SER A 764 14.59 20.33 -17.01
CA SER A 764 13.44 20.53 -17.91
C SER A 764 12.31 21.32 -17.24
N ILE A 765 12.03 21.05 -15.96
CA ILE A 765 11.04 21.80 -15.17
C ILE A 765 11.43 23.29 -15.11
N GLU A 766 12.68 23.58 -14.75
CA GLU A 766 13.17 24.96 -14.63
C GLU A 766 13.13 25.71 -15.97
N GLU A 767 13.53 25.05 -17.06
CA GLU A 767 13.50 25.62 -18.41
C GLU A 767 12.06 25.92 -18.85
N GLU A 768 11.16 24.96 -18.67
CA GLU A 768 9.78 25.08 -19.11
C GLU A 768 9.00 26.11 -18.29
N ILE A 769 9.20 26.17 -16.97
CA ILE A 769 8.64 27.23 -16.11
C ILE A 769 9.16 28.60 -16.55
N SER A 770 10.47 28.74 -16.75
CA SER A 770 11.08 30.01 -17.18
C SER A 770 10.49 30.48 -18.51
N ARG A 771 10.36 29.56 -19.48
CA ARG A 771 9.76 29.83 -20.78
C ARG A 771 8.30 30.27 -20.67
N TYR A 772 7.46 29.52 -19.94
CA TYR A 772 6.04 29.87 -19.78
C TYR A 772 5.88 31.21 -19.07
N ILE A 773 6.62 31.45 -17.99
CA ILE A 773 6.52 32.70 -17.23
C ILE A 773 6.92 33.90 -18.10
N MET A 774 7.92 33.76 -18.98
CA MET A 774 8.32 34.87 -19.84
C MET A 774 7.39 35.05 -21.04
N LYS A 775 7.07 33.96 -21.77
CA LYS A 775 6.42 34.02 -23.08
C LYS A 775 4.91 33.90 -23.06
N ALA A 776 4.31 33.25 -22.06
CA ALA A 776 2.87 33.03 -22.08
C ALA A 776 2.10 34.34 -21.93
N GLU A 777 1.09 34.54 -22.77
CA GLU A 777 0.11 35.61 -22.61
C GLU A 777 -0.91 35.20 -21.55
N ILE A 778 -1.30 36.15 -20.70
CA ILE A 778 -2.16 35.88 -19.55
C ILE A 778 -3.61 36.18 -19.95
N GLU A 779 -4.42 35.14 -20.06
CA GLU A 779 -5.87 35.25 -20.26
C GLU A 779 -6.59 35.54 -18.92
N GLN A 780 -7.79 36.11 -18.97
CA GLN A 780 -8.53 36.57 -17.77
C GLN A 780 -8.98 35.44 -16.82
N ASN A 781 -8.94 34.17 -17.24
CA ASN A 781 -9.34 33.02 -16.42
C ASN A 781 -8.13 32.15 -16.06
N LEU A 782 -7.39 32.58 -15.03
CA LEU A 782 -6.28 31.81 -14.42
C LEU A 782 -6.82 30.90 -13.31
N GLU A 783 -7.45 29.78 -13.68
CA GLU A 783 -7.80 28.73 -12.71
C GLU A 783 -6.79 27.58 -12.80
N ARG A 784 -6.42 26.98 -11.66
CA ARG A 784 -5.61 25.76 -11.65
C ARG A 784 -6.45 24.64 -12.26
N GLN A 785 -5.97 24.02 -13.33
CA GLN A 785 -6.61 22.89 -13.98
C GLN A 785 -5.89 21.59 -13.62
N GLU A 786 -6.66 20.54 -13.34
CA GLU A 786 -6.08 19.21 -13.14
C GLU A 786 -5.48 18.71 -14.46
N VAL A 787 -4.25 18.19 -14.39
CA VAL A 787 -3.53 17.66 -15.57
C VAL A 787 -4.14 16.33 -16.01
N VAL A 788 -4.57 15.47 -15.07
CA VAL A 788 -5.19 14.16 -15.34
C VAL A 788 -6.14 13.78 -14.20
N GLN A 789 -7.31 13.19 -14.52
CA GLN A 789 -8.15 12.49 -13.53
C GLN A 789 -7.62 11.06 -13.36
N GLY A 790 -7.14 10.73 -12.16
CA GLY A 790 -6.62 9.41 -11.82
C GLY A 790 -7.66 8.48 -11.19
N GLU A 791 -7.58 7.19 -11.50
CA GLU A 791 -8.30 6.11 -10.81
C GLU A 791 -7.33 5.32 -9.92
N ALA A 792 -7.74 5.01 -8.69
CA ALA A 792 -6.95 4.22 -7.76
C ALA A 792 -7.00 2.74 -8.13
N VAL A 793 -5.84 2.10 -8.31
CA VAL A 793 -5.76 0.66 -8.59
C VAL A 793 -5.66 -0.09 -7.26
N HIS A 794 -6.78 -0.59 -6.75
CA HIS A 794 -6.79 -1.37 -5.52
C HIS A 794 -6.24 -2.79 -5.76
N PRO A 795 -5.15 -3.23 -5.09
CA PRO A 795 -4.51 -4.53 -5.35
C PRO A 795 -5.35 -5.77 -5.00
N SER A 796 -6.52 -5.59 -4.35
CA SER A 796 -7.25 -6.68 -3.68
C SER A 796 -8.77 -6.70 -3.93
N SER A 797 -9.33 -5.81 -4.74
CA SER A 797 -10.77 -5.76 -4.98
C SER A 797 -11.14 -6.45 -6.30
N ASP A 798 -11.44 -7.75 -6.24
CA ASP A 798 -12.21 -8.41 -7.30
C ASP A 798 -13.65 -7.84 -7.28
N GLY A 799 -13.88 -6.78 -8.06
CA GLY A 799 -15.18 -6.43 -8.65
C GLY A 799 -16.35 -6.16 -7.71
N GLU A 800 -16.22 -5.26 -6.73
CA GLU A 800 -17.39 -4.64 -6.10
C GLU A 800 -17.70 -3.27 -6.73
N GLU A 801 -18.75 -3.21 -7.57
CA GLU A 801 -19.46 -1.95 -7.77
C GLU A 801 -20.13 -1.55 -6.45
N ALA A 802 -19.64 -0.48 -5.83
CA ALA A 802 -20.29 0.11 -4.66
C ALA A 802 -21.74 0.47 -5.01
N LYS A 803 -22.70 -0.29 -4.47
CA LYS A 803 -24.12 0.07 -4.55
C LYS A 803 -24.30 1.41 -3.85
N LYS A 804 -24.49 2.48 -4.63
CA LYS A 804 -24.90 3.81 -4.14
C LYS A 804 -26.04 3.63 -3.14
N LYS A 805 -25.77 3.87 -1.86
CA LYS A 805 -26.82 3.93 -0.84
C LYS A 805 -27.77 5.06 -1.24
N PRO A 806 -29.10 4.87 -1.17
CA PRO A 806 -30.02 5.96 -1.44
C PRO A 806 -29.73 7.09 -0.45
N VAL A 807 -29.52 8.30 -0.97
CA VAL A 807 -29.40 9.52 -0.18
C VAL A 807 -30.61 9.60 0.74
N VAL A 808 -30.39 9.43 2.05
CA VAL A 808 -31.41 9.69 3.06
C VAL A 808 -31.60 11.20 3.09
N LYS A 809 -32.58 11.70 2.32
CA LYS A 809 -33.05 13.09 2.44
C LYS A 809 -33.55 13.27 3.87
N GLY A 810 -32.85 14.11 4.65
CA GLY A 810 -33.32 14.53 5.97
C GLY A 810 -34.73 15.13 5.89
N ASP A 811 -35.52 14.93 6.95
CA ASP A 811 -36.96 15.25 7.06
C ASP A 811 -37.37 16.59 6.43
N GLN A 812 -37.82 16.52 5.17
CA GLN A 812 -38.53 17.60 4.51
C GLN A 812 -39.92 17.69 5.13
N VAL A 813 -40.18 18.75 5.90
CA VAL A 813 -41.52 19.03 6.42
C VAL A 813 -42.44 19.33 5.25
N GLY A 814 -43.48 18.51 5.09
CA GLY A 814 -44.46 18.67 4.04
C GLY A 814 -45.24 19.97 4.23
N ARG A 815 -45.70 20.57 3.12
CA ARG A 815 -46.46 21.84 3.12
C ARG A 815 -47.66 21.86 4.10
N ASN A 816 -48.25 20.70 4.40
CA ASN A 816 -49.40 20.56 5.28
C ASN A 816 -49.07 20.13 6.71
N ASP A 817 -47.81 19.83 7.02
CA ASP A 817 -47.36 19.43 8.35
C ASP A 817 -47.24 20.65 9.27
N LEU A 818 -47.24 20.42 10.57
CA LEU A 818 -47.06 21.47 11.56
C LEU A 818 -45.69 22.13 11.39
N CYS A 819 -45.66 23.46 11.40
CA CYS A 819 -44.45 24.22 11.19
C CYS A 819 -43.45 23.99 12.34
N LYS A 820 -42.17 23.76 12.00
CA LYS A 820 -41.10 23.49 12.97
C LYS A 820 -40.84 24.65 13.95
N CYS A 821 -41.34 25.86 13.69
CA CYS A 821 -41.19 27.02 14.57
C CYS A 821 -42.09 27.01 15.81
N GLY A 822 -42.91 25.95 16.01
CA GLY A 822 -43.78 25.82 17.18
C GLY A 822 -45.05 26.69 17.15
N SER A 823 -45.37 27.32 16.02
CA SER A 823 -46.52 28.23 15.87
C SER A 823 -47.90 27.56 15.86
N GLY A 824 -47.96 26.23 15.86
CA GLY A 824 -49.21 25.46 15.75
C GLY A 824 -49.90 25.53 14.38
N LYS A 825 -49.34 26.26 13.40
CA LYS A 825 -49.87 26.40 12.04
C LYS A 825 -49.19 25.43 11.06
N LYS A 826 -49.89 25.08 9.97
CA LYS A 826 -49.29 24.30 8.86
C LYS A 826 -48.14 25.08 8.21
N TYR A 827 -47.08 24.40 7.79
CA TYR A 827 -45.86 25.01 7.24
C TYR A 827 -46.15 26.02 6.12
N LYS A 828 -47.04 25.69 5.16
CA LYS A 828 -47.47 26.58 4.07
C LYS A 828 -48.13 27.90 4.50
N ASN A 829 -48.63 27.98 5.74
CA ASN A 829 -49.31 29.15 6.30
C ASN A 829 -48.44 29.84 7.39
N CYS A 830 -47.15 29.50 7.45
CA CYS A 830 -46.18 30.04 8.39
C CYS A 830 -44.84 30.27 7.67
N CYS A 831 -43.76 29.57 8.06
CA CYS A 831 -42.42 29.75 7.48
C CYS A 831 -42.32 29.35 6.00
N GLY A 832 -43.31 28.66 5.46
CA GLY A 832 -43.41 28.33 4.03
C GLY A 832 -44.25 29.29 3.19
N ILE A 833 -44.62 30.47 3.73
CA ILE A 833 -45.22 31.54 2.92
C ILE A 833 -44.10 32.20 2.12
N VAL A 834 -44.08 31.97 0.82
CA VAL A 834 -43.29 32.75 -0.13
C VAL A 834 -44.18 33.89 -0.60
N SER A 835 -43.77 35.13 -0.33
CA SER A 835 -44.46 36.36 -0.76
C SER A 835 -44.48 36.52 -2.27
#